data_AF-A0A6C2U1C0-F1
#
_entry.id   AF-A0A6C2U1C0-F1
#
_cell.length_a   1.000
_cell.length_b   1.000
_cell.length_c   1.000
_cell.angle_alpha   90.00
_cell.angle_beta   90.00
_cell.angle_gamma   90.00
#
_symmetry.space_group_name_H-M   'P 1'
#
loop_
_entity.id
_entity.type
_entity.pdbx_description
1 polymer ?
#
loop_
_entity_poly.entity_id
_entity_poly.type
_entity_poly.pdbx_seq_one_letter_code
_entity_poly.pdbx_strand_id
1 'polypeptide(L)'
;MRIKSIVVMGGLSLLGFTAEAASVEWTGAVDRNWSIAENWGAGVVPGSSSVDTAILSGNHDDVVICTPIETTNSFSVTLNDEAQLRISRELSRGVDLLLGSTAGSGGGHVIQTADVTLSNDLRIGDDAAALSDSSYRMIGGALTVAEELYVNRGVLSIESSEGSLDTRQMTLTTNASLRFDFDTYGTSPIVVSDLLTIADGATLEIDLRGYSIGGNVIELIRFGAISGAFNPADITITGLGGGTLSVDGDSLNLTVVDEPQGQVSSLWFAANSDVNNPGGGLTVNTGRIIRDLTSSALSYTSAVDGDDLLYSVQWAGSDFDGDGFNDIIDFDLRVEGFTGTTYAYSTNEASSSVSALGASALPVVDDNEWGVGSDGDLDAGESLRFSVENIQVSAGSSGNVFEGFQGFGLAEKGGHSHKLIAGVGVNLPSYTSNFEVEYAVPSTDELVITSAGNTQVAAEKIILKFVVSERPDGMNGDVEDYSSYPIGAQCQTDYPAETNYLNYPEFSWDIVPRWASANGTLSSNAAQTMAAHHDVLSMGGFESEDETIADAALLKSFNPDIKTLWYVNTGINFQMYNADAFYNAAEWNKYTLDENGDRVYDMIRAYYSYNHDYPEMSEWWVDLAVEMAAQPEIDGVFIDKAGGNYPYLGEDGQFQSPVTGSEKSYYDLWDQASPGDLIIGNTIRNEREGGSRGLMQILSGSYVERWHLPYNDSPVIQSEADAKCVSIQLMREAALKGKILMPALHDRLDNSYIDDEIAAGRENELLELIREKVTVEMAYYLIIAEKYSYFRYQPDQNTEKYPEFIWDPTDYVGELTRPLGPPLGPPVKNGYIYTRSFEHVDVWLNVETDEAVLTWSDEGENSLIGEDDFDGDSLYESRTINNGINSDNILWQIVNRATVTTDELIDTSVAAGGVVALDSADTWGFLGTNKTDNVFGMYRAGGARTLVYTFDISGAEDLTLEMDWACSGDIADKNTSVFCLIDGGATQTVFEVGSSGVNWNETLDNGTVLDRNRSASVLTNGVAAPHLTDEFQTYTLSVEGTGTTLTVSIVMDSTVGGFGGFGLDNVKLYGSVQAVDGFAEWMSDFGLSGTNATESANPDGDAYTNYEEYIAGLNPSVFDTFAVSNFTAGAGNTFEWTAASGRVYNVYWSSNLVDGFSLIESNVVDGLFSDTNHVSAPAGFYKLTVGLE
;
A
#
# COMPACT_ATOMS: atom_id res chain seq x y z
N MET A 1 12.71 -11.83 44.38
CA MET A 1 13.27 -11.59 45.74
C MET A 1 14.76 -11.27 45.64
N ARG A 2 15.11 -9.99 45.45
CA ARG A 2 16.31 -9.32 45.96
C ARG A 2 15.82 -7.93 46.40
N ILE A 3 16.15 -7.57 47.63
CA ILE A 3 15.68 -6.38 48.36
C ILE A 3 16.90 -5.52 48.66
N LYS A 4 16.77 -4.20 48.48
CA LYS A 4 17.18 -3.06 49.35
C LYS A 4 17.69 -1.89 48.49
N SER A 5 17.39 -0.60 48.69
CA SER A 5 16.47 0.20 49.51
C SER A 5 16.76 1.70 49.21
N ILE A 6 15.72 2.47 48.81
CA ILE A 6 15.30 3.84 49.23
C ILE A 6 16.36 4.89 49.65
N VAL A 7 16.28 6.12 49.08
CA VAL A 7 16.04 7.41 49.79
C VAL A 7 15.31 8.42 48.88
N VAL A 8 14.18 8.98 49.36
CA VAL A 8 13.50 10.18 48.85
C VAL A 8 13.79 11.36 49.78
N MET A 9 14.10 12.54 49.23
CA MET A 9 13.80 13.92 49.70
C MET A 9 14.23 14.85 48.55
N GLY A 10 13.44 15.78 48.01
CA GLY A 10 12.72 16.88 48.67
C GLY A 10 13.24 18.17 48.02
N GLY A 11 12.39 18.86 47.25
CA GLY A 11 12.80 19.83 46.22
C GLY A 11 13.58 21.06 46.67
N LEU A 12 14.22 21.71 45.70
CA LEU A 12 14.58 23.13 45.72
C LEU A 12 14.83 23.65 44.30
N SER A 13 14.06 24.68 43.93
CA SER A 13 14.30 25.75 42.93
C SER A 13 15.43 25.60 41.90
N LEU A 14 15.03 25.61 40.62
CA LEU A 14 15.85 25.96 39.46
C LEU A 14 16.67 27.25 39.72
N LEU A 15 18.00 27.12 39.68
CA LEU A 15 18.90 28.20 39.33
C LEU A 15 19.28 27.99 37.87
N GLY A 16 18.91 28.93 37.00
CA GLY A 16 19.26 28.92 35.60
C GLY A 16 20.79 28.89 35.40
N PHE A 17 21.25 27.95 34.60
CA PHE A 17 22.55 28.03 33.97
C PHE A 17 22.38 28.79 32.65
N THR A 18 23.04 29.93 32.55
CA THR A 18 23.42 30.52 31.27
C THR A 18 24.53 29.65 30.69
N ALA A 19 24.28 29.02 29.55
CA ALA A 19 25.34 28.46 28.71
C ALA A 19 26.17 29.63 28.16
N GLU A 20 27.30 29.92 28.79
CA GLU A 20 28.38 30.65 28.12
C GLU A 20 29.07 29.63 27.21
N ALA A 21 28.99 29.85 25.90
CA ALA A 21 29.86 29.18 24.95
C ALA A 21 31.31 29.44 25.36
N ALA A 22 31.98 28.40 25.84
CA ALA A 22 33.39 28.47 26.17
C ALA A 22 34.18 28.73 24.88
N SER A 23 34.84 29.88 24.81
CA SER A 23 35.93 30.11 23.86
C SER A 23 37.04 29.07 24.11
N VAL A 24 37.21 28.10 23.22
CA VAL A 24 38.33 27.15 23.30
C VAL A 24 39.53 27.77 22.58
N GLU A 25 40.45 28.40 23.34
CA GLU A 25 41.80 28.70 22.86
C GLU A 25 42.69 27.45 23.05
N TRP A 26 43.01 26.79 21.96
CA TRP A 26 43.86 25.61 21.91
C TRP A 26 45.34 25.99 21.91
N THR A 27 46.06 25.69 23.01
CA THR A 27 47.49 26.00 23.15
C THR A 27 48.23 24.99 24.06
N GLY A 28 48.97 24.03 23.49
CA GLY A 28 49.86 23.18 24.29
C GLY A 28 50.54 22.01 23.57
N ALA A 29 51.83 21.80 23.86
CA ALA A 29 52.63 20.67 23.40
C ALA A 29 52.31 19.39 24.18
N VAL A 30 51.91 18.33 23.46
CA VAL A 30 51.49 16.99 23.95
C VAL A 30 50.58 17.07 25.16
N ASP A 31 49.27 17.26 24.94
CA ASP A 31 48.28 17.30 26.02
C ASP A 31 47.06 16.41 25.77
N ARG A 32 46.43 15.99 26.87
CA ARG A 32 45.34 15.03 26.94
C ARG A 32 43.98 15.61 26.51
N ASN A 33 43.97 16.76 25.82
CA ASN A 33 42.72 17.41 25.42
C ASN A 33 42.07 16.75 24.20
N TRP A 34 42.76 15.83 23.53
CA TRP A 34 42.30 15.17 22.30
C TRP A 34 41.54 13.86 22.59
N SER A 35 41.49 13.43 23.85
CA SER A 35 40.83 12.21 24.33
C SER A 35 39.40 12.45 24.85
N ILE A 36 38.77 13.55 24.45
CA ILE A 36 37.40 13.89 24.85
C ILE A 36 36.57 13.85 23.57
N ALA A 37 35.58 12.95 23.50
CA ALA A 37 34.77 12.72 22.29
C ALA A 37 34.08 14.01 21.80
N GLU A 38 33.58 14.84 22.73
CA GLU A 38 32.92 16.13 22.46
C GLU A 38 33.78 17.08 21.61
N ASN A 39 35.12 16.99 21.69
CA ASN A 39 36.01 17.90 20.97
C ASN A 39 36.08 17.63 19.46
N TRP A 40 35.64 16.47 18.99
CA TRP A 40 35.70 16.07 17.59
C TRP A 40 34.41 16.35 16.81
N GLY A 41 33.28 16.46 17.50
CA GLY A 41 31.98 16.74 16.88
C GLY A 41 31.90 18.14 16.23
N ALA A 42 32.65 19.11 16.75
CA ALA A 42 32.59 20.52 16.32
C ALA A 42 33.38 20.84 15.03
N GLY A 43 34.02 19.86 14.38
CA GLY A 43 34.78 20.08 13.13
C GLY A 43 36.06 20.89 13.30
N VAL A 44 36.50 21.11 14.54
CA VAL A 44 37.67 21.93 14.87
C VAL A 44 38.74 21.04 15.49
N VAL A 45 39.71 20.62 14.68
CA VAL A 45 40.94 19.97 15.17
C VAL A 45 42.08 21.00 15.19
N PRO A 46 42.64 21.36 16.35
CA PRO A 46 43.70 22.35 16.45
C PRO A 46 45.04 21.69 16.76
N GLY A 47 45.83 21.51 15.71
CA GLY A 47 47.26 21.25 15.79
C GLY A 47 48.04 22.47 15.33
N SER A 48 48.97 22.96 16.16
CA SER A 48 49.87 24.05 15.76
C SER A 48 51.16 23.54 15.12
N SER A 49 51.36 22.21 15.12
CA SER A 49 52.59 21.57 14.71
C SER A 49 52.35 20.21 14.06
N SER A 50 53.20 19.83 13.10
CA SER A 50 53.14 18.57 12.36
C SER A 50 53.48 17.30 13.19
N VAL A 51 53.54 17.42 14.52
CA VAL A 51 53.95 16.35 15.45
C VAL A 51 52.93 16.13 16.58
N ASP A 52 51.77 16.80 16.50
CA ASP A 52 50.72 16.63 17.50
C ASP A 52 50.09 15.23 17.33
N THR A 53 49.73 14.57 18.43
CA THR A 53 49.11 13.25 18.43
C THR A 53 47.85 13.25 19.29
N ALA A 54 46.72 12.94 18.69
CA ALA A 54 45.49 12.63 19.37
C ALA A 54 45.53 11.21 19.94
N ILE A 55 45.06 11.01 21.16
CA ILE A 55 45.00 9.68 21.77
C ILE A 55 43.57 9.45 22.24
N LEU A 56 42.89 8.47 21.65
CA LEU A 56 41.62 7.91 22.12
C LEU A 56 41.95 6.58 22.81
N SER A 57 41.51 6.40 24.05
CA SER A 57 41.87 5.21 24.84
C SER A 57 40.77 4.86 25.84
N GLY A 58 40.13 3.72 25.61
CA GLY A 58 39.06 3.19 26.45
C GLY A 58 37.77 3.04 25.66
N ASN A 59 36.95 2.05 26.03
CA ASN A 59 35.64 1.80 25.42
C ASN A 59 34.59 2.93 25.63
N HIS A 60 34.94 3.97 26.40
CA HIS A 60 34.14 5.19 26.55
C HIS A 60 34.47 6.26 25.51
N ASP A 61 35.60 6.13 24.80
CA ASP A 61 36.00 7.03 23.73
C ASP A 61 35.41 6.51 22.40
N ASP A 62 34.09 6.70 22.20
CA ASP A 62 33.37 6.47 20.93
C ASP A 62 33.12 7.83 20.25
N VAL A 63 34.00 8.18 19.32
CA VAL A 63 34.09 9.51 18.70
C VAL A 63 33.45 9.48 17.32
N VAL A 64 32.64 10.50 16.97
CA VAL A 64 32.07 10.64 15.62
C VAL A 64 32.51 11.95 14.97
N ILE A 65 33.15 11.85 13.80
CA ILE A 65 33.40 12.96 12.88
C ILE A 65 32.15 13.12 12.01
N CYS A 66 31.24 13.97 12.47
CA CYS A 66 29.97 14.27 11.82
C CYS A 66 29.98 15.62 11.08
N THR A 67 31.15 16.27 11.00
CA THR A 67 31.40 17.54 10.33
C THR A 67 32.75 17.47 9.60
N PRO A 68 32.91 18.06 8.40
CA PRO A 68 34.18 17.97 7.68
C PRO A 68 35.34 18.54 8.49
N ILE A 69 36.46 17.81 8.56
CA ILE A 69 37.70 18.23 9.22
C ILE A 69 38.76 18.43 8.15
N GLU A 70 39.05 19.70 7.87
CA GLU A 70 40.20 20.10 7.07
C GLU A 70 41.30 20.65 7.98
N THR A 71 42.48 20.01 7.99
CA THR A 71 43.61 20.52 8.78
C THR A 71 44.67 21.18 7.90
N THR A 72 45.29 22.24 8.44
CA THR A 72 46.43 22.92 7.78
C THR A 72 47.77 22.26 8.08
N ASN A 73 47.86 21.47 9.15
CA ASN A 73 49.06 20.77 9.62
C ASN A 73 48.75 19.29 9.85
N SER A 74 49.71 18.40 9.54
CA SER A 74 49.61 16.98 9.87
C SER A 74 49.59 16.71 11.38
N PHE A 75 48.89 15.68 11.83
CA PHE A 75 48.89 15.19 13.21
C PHE A 75 48.70 13.67 13.19
N SER A 76 48.91 12.95 14.29
CA SER A 76 48.64 11.50 14.36
C SER A 76 47.40 11.25 15.20
N VAL A 77 46.61 10.23 14.90
CA VAL A 77 45.52 9.76 15.76
C VAL A 77 45.86 8.35 16.21
N THR A 78 45.89 8.14 17.52
CA THR A 78 46.14 6.85 18.13
C THR A 78 44.89 6.38 18.86
N LEU A 79 44.37 5.21 18.50
CA LEU A 79 43.25 4.57 19.18
C LEU A 79 43.76 3.35 19.94
N ASN A 80 43.37 3.15 21.20
CA ASN A 80 43.74 1.97 21.99
C ASN A 80 42.60 1.58 22.95
N ASP A 81 42.73 0.42 23.60
CA ASP A 81 41.85 0.01 24.71
C ASP A 81 40.35 0.04 24.36
N GLU A 82 40.02 -0.46 23.17
CA GLU A 82 38.67 -0.54 22.58
C GLU A 82 38.03 0.82 22.23
N ALA A 83 38.84 1.88 22.06
CA ALA A 83 38.35 3.16 21.56
C ALA A 83 37.86 3.06 20.11
N GLN A 84 36.81 3.81 19.78
CA GLN A 84 36.15 3.82 18.46
C GLN A 84 36.14 5.22 17.83
N LEU A 85 36.37 5.31 16.52
CA LEU A 85 36.23 6.52 15.72
C LEU A 85 35.34 6.24 14.50
N ARG A 86 34.19 6.91 14.41
CA ARG A 86 33.30 6.89 13.24
C ARG A 86 33.54 8.13 12.39
N ILE A 87 33.69 7.96 11.09
CA ILE A 87 33.98 9.04 10.14
C ILE A 87 32.83 9.12 9.14
N SER A 88 31.85 10.00 9.41
CA SER A 88 30.68 10.20 8.55
C SER A 88 30.73 11.50 7.74
N ARG A 89 31.79 12.28 7.89
CA ARG A 89 32.15 13.43 7.04
C ARG A 89 33.64 13.43 6.74
N GLU A 90 34.02 14.17 5.70
CA GLU A 90 35.39 14.20 5.17
C GLU A 90 36.43 14.45 6.27
N LEU A 91 37.48 13.61 6.30
CA LEU A 91 38.70 13.81 7.09
C LEU A 91 39.88 13.98 6.12
N SER A 92 40.25 15.23 5.85
CA SER A 92 41.29 15.53 4.86
C SER A 92 42.57 16.13 5.44
N ARG A 93 43.67 15.61 4.90
CA ARG A 93 45.08 15.98 5.10
C ARG A 93 45.65 15.66 6.47
N GLY A 94 46.75 14.90 6.42
CA GLY A 94 47.82 14.95 7.41
C GLY A 94 47.73 13.99 8.57
N VAL A 95 46.90 12.95 8.53
CA VAL A 95 46.75 12.01 9.65
C VAL A 95 47.62 10.77 9.49
N ASP A 96 48.48 10.45 10.47
CA ASP A 96 48.87 9.04 10.71
C ASP A 96 47.78 8.40 11.57
N LEU A 97 47.21 7.27 11.16
CA LEU A 97 46.20 6.59 11.96
C LEU A 97 46.78 5.30 12.52
N LEU A 98 46.89 5.24 13.85
CA LEU A 98 47.58 4.18 14.58
C LEU A 98 46.58 3.47 15.50
N LEU A 99 46.15 2.26 15.14
CA LEU A 99 45.13 1.51 15.87
C LEU A 99 45.78 0.43 16.74
N GLY A 100 45.63 0.51 18.05
CA GLY A 100 46.19 -0.42 19.02
C GLY A 100 47.70 -0.34 19.16
N SER A 101 48.32 0.83 18.95
CA SER A 101 49.78 1.02 18.93
C SER A 101 50.46 1.04 20.31
N THR A 102 49.72 0.77 21.39
CA THR A 102 50.24 0.84 22.77
C THR A 102 50.32 -0.55 23.39
N ALA A 103 51.54 -1.05 23.57
CA ALA A 103 51.83 -2.34 24.20
C ALA A 103 51.04 -2.60 25.50
N GLY A 104 50.20 -3.65 25.48
CA GLY A 104 49.41 -4.10 26.64
C GLY A 104 48.06 -3.39 26.84
N SER A 105 47.64 -2.56 25.89
CA SER A 105 46.29 -1.97 25.80
C SER A 105 45.45 -2.74 24.77
N GLY A 106 44.11 -2.73 24.87
CA GLY A 106 43.21 -3.34 23.87
C GLY A 106 43.30 -2.70 22.47
N GLY A 107 42.41 -3.10 21.55
CA GLY A 107 42.37 -2.65 20.16
C GLY A 107 41.96 -1.18 19.97
N GLY A 108 42.03 -0.69 18.74
CA GLY A 108 41.41 0.57 18.31
C GLY A 108 40.58 0.36 17.06
N HIS A 109 39.43 1.00 16.96
CA HIS A 109 38.41 0.70 15.94
C HIS A 109 38.02 1.93 15.14
N VAL A 110 37.98 1.80 13.81
CA VAL A 110 37.52 2.85 12.91
C VAL A 110 36.35 2.34 12.07
N ILE A 111 35.33 3.16 11.88
CA ILE A 111 34.24 2.95 10.91
C ILE A 111 34.18 4.16 9.98
N GLN A 112 34.28 3.96 8.67
CA GLN A 112 34.31 5.02 7.67
C GLN A 112 33.10 4.92 6.74
N THR A 113 32.37 6.02 6.57
CA THR A 113 31.31 6.17 5.55
C THR A 113 31.52 7.40 4.65
N ALA A 114 32.60 8.17 4.87
CA ALA A 114 32.96 9.37 4.11
C ALA A 114 34.45 9.38 3.75
N ASP A 115 34.87 10.32 2.91
CA ASP A 115 36.25 10.39 2.40
C ASP A 115 37.29 10.61 3.52
N VAL A 116 38.38 9.84 3.45
CA VAL A 116 39.54 9.92 4.34
C VAL A 116 40.82 10.01 3.51
N THR A 117 41.59 11.08 3.70
CA THR A 117 42.90 11.24 3.06
C THR A 117 44.02 11.33 4.08
N LEU A 118 44.83 10.27 4.15
CA LEU A 118 46.01 10.16 5.01
C LEU A 118 47.29 10.52 4.24
N SER A 119 48.04 11.49 4.74
CA SER A 119 49.29 11.94 4.09
C SER A 119 50.48 11.01 4.31
N ASN A 120 50.36 10.02 5.20
CA ASN A 120 51.42 9.11 5.63
C ASN A 120 50.85 7.68 5.76
N ASP A 121 51.02 7.01 6.92
CA ASP A 121 50.71 5.60 7.13
C ASP A 121 49.35 5.37 7.82
N LEU A 122 48.74 4.23 7.51
CA LEU A 122 47.67 3.61 8.30
C LEU A 122 48.22 2.34 8.93
N ARG A 123 48.25 2.25 10.26
CA ARG A 123 48.75 1.08 11.02
C ARG A 123 47.60 0.48 11.81
N ILE A 124 47.17 -0.72 11.44
CA ILE A 124 46.10 -1.47 12.11
C ILE A 124 46.75 -2.59 12.93
N GLY A 125 46.87 -2.36 14.24
CA GLY A 125 47.63 -3.17 15.20
C GLY A 125 49.10 -2.73 15.37
N ASP A 126 49.81 -3.27 16.38
CA ASP A 126 51.17 -2.85 16.79
C ASP A 126 52.27 -3.86 16.44
N ASP A 127 53.48 -3.36 16.17
CA ASP A 127 54.71 -4.12 15.91
C ASP A 127 55.37 -4.65 17.22
N ALA A 128 54.96 -4.15 18.40
CA ALA A 128 55.60 -4.44 19.70
C ALA A 128 54.68 -5.14 20.73
N ALA A 129 54.64 -6.47 20.67
CA ALA A 129 54.27 -7.38 21.78
C ALA A 129 52.83 -7.33 22.40
N ALA A 130 51.89 -6.53 21.90
CA ALA A 130 50.48 -6.55 22.32
C ALA A 130 49.67 -7.69 21.66
N LEU A 131 48.62 -8.19 22.36
CA LEU A 131 47.46 -8.81 21.70
C LEU A 131 46.59 -7.63 21.25
N SER A 132 46.40 -7.44 19.94
CA SER A 132 45.55 -6.38 19.40
C SER A 132 44.35 -7.05 18.73
N ASP A 133 43.16 -6.47 18.94
CA ASP A 133 41.92 -6.80 18.24
C ASP A 133 41.47 -5.57 17.42
N SER A 134 42.41 -4.71 16.98
CA SER A 134 42.13 -3.46 16.25
C SER A 134 41.43 -3.70 14.92
N SER A 135 40.53 -2.81 14.51
CA SER A 135 39.81 -2.92 13.24
C SER A 135 39.66 -1.60 12.49
N TYR A 136 39.70 -1.64 11.17
CA TYR A 136 39.29 -0.55 10.30
C TYR A 136 38.19 -1.07 9.36
N ARG A 137 36.98 -0.54 9.46
CA ARG A 137 35.82 -0.90 8.62
C ARG A 137 35.51 0.22 7.66
N MET A 138 35.58 -0.05 6.36
CA MET A 138 35.33 0.90 5.30
C MET A 138 34.00 0.56 4.63
N ILE A 139 32.96 1.32 4.95
CA ILE A 139 31.60 1.11 4.46
C ILE A 139 31.28 2.06 3.31
N GLY A 140 32.02 3.15 3.14
CA GLY A 140 31.84 4.08 2.02
C GLY A 140 32.87 5.20 2.00
N GLY A 141 32.84 6.01 0.95
CA GLY A 141 33.81 7.09 0.71
C GLY A 141 35.18 6.58 0.26
N ALA A 142 36.05 7.49 -0.16
CA ALA A 142 37.41 7.16 -0.60
C ALA A 142 38.40 7.12 0.57
N LEU A 143 39.18 6.06 0.72
CA LEU A 143 40.35 6.00 1.61
C LEU A 143 41.62 6.10 0.78
N THR A 144 42.32 7.24 0.88
CA THR A 144 43.64 7.42 0.26
C THR A 144 44.74 7.39 1.33
N VAL A 145 45.68 6.45 1.22
CA VAL A 145 46.87 6.33 2.07
C VAL A 145 48.13 6.60 1.25
N ALA A 146 48.76 7.76 1.44
CA ALA A 146 49.86 8.19 0.58
C ALA A 146 51.13 7.32 0.68
N GLU A 147 51.36 6.65 1.81
CA GLU A 147 52.52 5.78 2.03
C GLU A 147 52.10 4.33 2.31
N GLU A 148 52.28 3.79 3.52
CA GLU A 148 52.02 2.37 3.81
C GLU A 148 50.72 2.15 4.57
N LEU A 149 49.85 1.28 4.05
CA LEU A 149 48.80 0.60 4.81
C LEU A 149 49.37 -0.71 5.37
N TYR A 150 49.46 -0.80 6.69
CA TYR A 150 50.06 -1.92 7.38
C TYR A 150 49.09 -2.53 8.39
N VAL A 151 48.85 -3.84 8.28
CA VAL A 151 47.96 -4.59 9.16
C VAL A 151 48.76 -5.66 9.89
N ASN A 152 48.66 -5.68 11.22
CA ASN A 152 49.34 -6.65 12.06
C ASN A 152 48.51 -7.02 13.28
N ARG A 153 47.98 -8.25 13.31
CA ARG A 153 47.06 -8.69 14.37
C ARG A 153 45.85 -7.76 14.49
N GLY A 154 45.33 -7.31 13.37
CA GLY A 154 44.13 -6.48 13.28
C GLY A 154 43.37 -6.82 12.02
N VAL A 155 42.20 -6.19 11.86
CA VAL A 155 41.27 -6.46 10.75
C VAL A 155 41.11 -5.20 9.90
N LEU A 156 41.34 -5.31 8.59
CA LEU A 156 40.85 -4.31 7.62
C LEU A 156 39.63 -4.92 6.93
N SER A 157 38.47 -4.26 6.99
CA SER A 157 37.24 -4.66 6.31
C SER A 157 36.83 -3.65 5.24
N ILE A 158 36.47 -4.12 4.05
CA ILE A 158 35.82 -3.35 2.98
C ILE A 158 34.39 -3.87 2.86
N GLU A 159 33.39 -3.04 3.13
CA GLU A 159 32.01 -3.49 3.40
C GLU A 159 30.96 -3.00 2.38
N SER A 160 31.40 -2.36 1.30
CA SER A 160 30.50 -1.84 0.26
C SER A 160 31.21 -1.61 -1.07
N SER A 161 30.41 -1.58 -2.13
CA SER A 161 30.73 -1.15 -3.49
C SER A 161 30.95 0.37 -3.63
N GLU A 162 30.45 1.20 -2.70
CA GLU A 162 30.54 2.67 -2.76
C GLU A 162 31.90 3.25 -2.30
N GLY A 163 32.81 2.39 -1.81
CA GLY A 163 34.13 2.79 -1.35
C GLY A 163 35.18 2.86 -2.47
N SER A 164 36.34 3.44 -2.16
CA SER A 164 37.55 3.19 -2.95
C SER A 164 38.80 3.30 -2.09
N LEU A 165 39.61 2.24 -2.01
CA LEU A 165 40.85 2.25 -1.23
C LEU A 165 42.06 2.35 -2.16
N ASP A 166 42.78 3.46 -2.07
CA ASP A 166 44.04 3.69 -2.76
C ASP A 166 45.18 3.77 -1.75
N THR A 167 46.22 2.95 -1.95
CA THR A 167 47.45 3.04 -1.19
C THR A 167 48.69 2.88 -2.06
N ARG A 168 49.81 3.43 -1.60
CA ARG A 168 51.09 3.22 -2.28
C ARG A 168 51.64 1.82 -1.99
N GLN A 169 51.69 1.42 -0.72
CA GLN A 169 52.16 0.09 -0.30
C GLN A 169 51.20 -0.53 0.70
N MET A 170 51.03 -1.85 0.62
CA MET A 170 50.21 -2.59 1.57
C MET A 170 50.97 -3.78 2.15
N THR A 171 50.98 -3.91 3.47
CA THR A 171 51.64 -5.02 4.17
C THR A 171 50.66 -5.71 5.13
N LEU A 172 50.42 -7.01 4.89
CA LEU A 172 49.68 -7.91 5.76
C LEU A 172 50.67 -8.86 6.46
N THR A 173 50.83 -8.74 7.77
CA THR A 173 51.75 -9.59 8.54
C THR A 173 51.11 -10.90 9.01
N THR A 174 51.88 -11.74 9.71
CA THR A 174 51.37 -12.96 10.35
C THR A 174 50.28 -12.63 11.38
N ASN A 175 49.10 -13.23 11.22
CA ASN A 175 47.82 -12.96 11.93
C ASN A 175 47.12 -11.63 11.60
N ALA A 176 47.49 -10.93 10.53
CA ALA A 176 46.63 -9.89 9.97
C ALA A 176 45.38 -10.53 9.33
N SER A 177 44.20 -9.93 9.47
CA SER A 177 43.00 -10.32 8.72
C SER A 177 42.62 -9.22 7.74
N LEU A 178 42.42 -9.61 6.48
CA LEU A 178 41.78 -8.78 5.46
C LEU A 178 40.38 -9.35 5.24
N ARG A 179 39.36 -8.49 5.31
CA ARG A 179 37.96 -8.86 5.18
C ARG A 179 37.30 -8.07 4.05
N PHE A 180 36.48 -8.75 3.26
CA PHE A 180 35.56 -8.14 2.31
C PHE A 180 34.14 -8.57 2.66
N ASP A 181 33.29 -7.63 3.04
CA ASP A 181 31.86 -7.85 3.25
C ASP A 181 31.11 -7.25 2.07
N PHE A 182 30.54 -8.11 1.23
CA PHE A 182 29.89 -7.65 0.01
C PHE A 182 28.50 -7.10 0.32
N ASP A 183 28.21 -5.91 -0.21
CA ASP A 183 26.84 -5.40 -0.31
C ASP A 183 26.13 -5.99 -1.56
N THR A 184 24.94 -5.47 -1.86
CA THR A 184 24.13 -5.84 -3.03
C THR A 184 24.95 -5.89 -4.32
N TYR A 185 25.86 -4.94 -4.54
CA TYR A 185 26.66 -4.76 -5.75
C TYR A 185 28.11 -5.24 -5.58
N GLY A 186 28.51 -5.58 -4.36
CA GLY A 186 29.77 -6.21 -3.99
C GLY A 186 30.67 -5.32 -3.15
N THR A 187 31.95 -5.24 -3.51
CA THR A 187 32.94 -4.38 -2.84
C THR A 187 33.84 -3.70 -3.86
N SER A 188 34.34 -2.52 -3.52
CA SER A 188 35.37 -1.86 -4.32
C SER A 188 36.74 -2.59 -4.23
N PRO A 189 37.52 -2.68 -5.32
CA PRO A 189 38.87 -3.23 -5.27
C PRO A 189 39.80 -2.32 -4.46
N ILE A 190 40.75 -2.93 -3.75
CA ILE A 190 41.88 -2.22 -3.16
C ILE A 190 42.94 -1.97 -4.24
N VAL A 191 43.39 -0.74 -4.41
CA VAL A 191 44.44 -0.37 -5.36
C VAL A 191 45.76 -0.11 -4.62
N VAL A 192 46.76 -0.95 -4.88
CA VAL A 192 48.12 -0.87 -4.32
C VAL A 192 49.10 -0.49 -5.41
N SER A 193 49.43 0.79 -5.54
CA SER A 193 50.19 1.27 -6.72
C SER A 193 51.64 0.78 -6.84
N ASP A 194 52.29 0.35 -5.74
CA ASP A 194 53.69 -0.13 -5.75
C ASP A 194 53.82 -1.61 -5.35
N LEU A 195 53.67 -1.96 -4.07
CA LEU A 195 53.93 -3.31 -3.56
C LEU A 195 52.89 -3.78 -2.54
N LEU A 196 52.31 -4.95 -2.79
CA LEU A 196 51.51 -5.74 -1.85
C LEU A 196 52.39 -6.85 -1.23
N THR A 197 52.51 -6.87 0.10
CA THR A 197 53.23 -7.91 0.85
C THR A 197 52.25 -8.72 1.70
N ILE A 198 52.24 -10.05 1.53
CA ILE A 198 51.39 -10.97 2.29
C ILE A 198 52.30 -11.98 3.01
N ALA A 199 52.34 -11.92 4.33
CA ALA A 199 53.13 -12.85 5.14
C ALA A 199 52.39 -14.19 5.35
N ASP A 200 53.16 -15.24 5.66
CA ASP A 200 52.60 -16.54 6.05
C ASP A 200 51.79 -16.41 7.35
N GLY A 201 50.57 -16.96 7.35
CA GLY A 201 49.59 -16.85 8.44
C GLY A 201 48.76 -15.56 8.46
N ALA A 202 48.78 -14.72 7.41
CA ALA A 202 47.74 -13.72 7.20
C ALA A 202 46.44 -14.40 6.73
N THR A 203 45.29 -13.94 7.20
CA THR A 203 43.96 -14.47 6.85
C THR A 203 43.22 -13.58 5.87
N LEU A 204 42.37 -14.18 5.06
CA LEU A 204 41.45 -13.50 4.15
C LEU A 204 40.04 -14.02 4.41
N GLU A 205 39.12 -13.13 4.74
CA GLU A 205 37.71 -13.41 4.98
C GLU A 205 36.88 -12.70 3.91
N ILE A 206 35.98 -13.42 3.25
CA ILE A 206 35.10 -12.88 2.21
C ILE A 206 33.68 -13.31 2.55
N ASP A 207 32.79 -12.34 2.75
CA ASP A 207 31.37 -12.57 3.02
C ASP A 207 30.55 -12.11 1.82
N LEU A 208 29.96 -13.08 1.11
CA LEU A 208 29.21 -12.89 -0.12
C LEU A 208 27.69 -12.86 0.12
N ARG A 209 27.22 -12.86 1.36
CA ARG A 209 25.77 -12.95 1.65
C ARG A 209 24.96 -11.76 1.17
N GLY A 210 25.55 -10.57 1.15
CA GLY A 210 24.92 -9.41 0.54
C GLY A 210 25.05 -9.39 -0.99
N TYR A 211 25.93 -10.21 -1.58
CA TYR A 211 26.27 -10.14 -2.98
C TYR A 211 25.22 -10.75 -3.90
N SER A 212 24.32 -9.91 -4.40
CA SER A 212 23.23 -10.34 -5.27
C SER A 212 23.31 -9.82 -6.69
N ILE A 213 24.05 -8.74 -6.98
CA ILE A 213 24.10 -8.09 -8.31
C ILE A 213 25.55 -7.95 -8.79
N GLY A 214 25.87 -8.56 -9.95
CA GLY A 214 27.13 -8.36 -10.67
C GLY A 214 27.73 -9.65 -11.23
N GLY A 215 29.03 -9.62 -11.54
CA GLY A 215 29.74 -10.75 -12.14
C GLY A 215 30.30 -11.77 -11.15
N ASN A 216 30.52 -13.00 -11.61
CA ASN A 216 31.20 -14.04 -10.83
C ASN A 216 32.72 -13.81 -10.72
N VAL A 217 33.34 -12.99 -11.56
CA VAL A 217 34.78 -12.68 -11.47
C VAL A 217 34.96 -11.26 -10.96
N ILE A 218 35.53 -11.14 -9.76
CA ILE A 218 35.58 -9.90 -9.00
C ILE A 218 37.04 -9.59 -8.65
N GLU A 219 37.52 -8.42 -9.08
CA GLU A 219 38.84 -7.93 -8.69
C GLU A 219 38.78 -7.47 -7.22
N LEU A 220 39.53 -8.12 -6.33
CA LEU A 220 39.59 -7.75 -4.91
C LEU A 220 40.72 -6.75 -4.65
N ILE A 221 41.88 -6.98 -5.28
CA ILE A 221 43.06 -6.14 -5.10
C ILE A 221 43.80 -6.01 -6.43
N ARG A 222 44.04 -4.78 -6.87
CA ARG A 222 44.98 -4.46 -7.94
C ARG A 222 46.31 -4.02 -7.34
N PHE A 223 47.43 -4.51 -7.87
CA PHE A 223 48.75 -4.19 -7.35
C PHE A 223 49.83 -3.99 -8.42
N GLY A 224 50.79 -3.09 -8.17
CA GLY A 224 51.96 -2.92 -9.03
C GLY A 224 52.92 -4.12 -9.01
N ALA A 225 53.09 -4.72 -7.83
CA ALA A 225 53.83 -5.95 -7.60
C ALA A 225 53.32 -6.66 -6.34
N ILE A 226 53.49 -7.98 -6.26
CA ILE A 226 53.12 -8.79 -5.09
C ILE A 226 54.30 -9.62 -4.57
N SER A 227 54.42 -9.70 -3.24
CA SER A 227 55.35 -10.57 -2.54
C SER A 227 54.62 -11.41 -1.49
N GLY A 228 54.51 -12.71 -1.73
CA GLY A 228 53.77 -13.64 -0.87
C GLY A 228 52.40 -14.00 -1.46
N ALA A 229 51.62 -14.76 -0.70
CA ALA A 229 50.25 -15.17 -1.04
C ALA A 229 49.54 -15.66 0.24
N PHE A 230 48.21 -15.60 0.27
CA PHE A 230 47.43 -16.25 1.31
C PHE A 230 47.58 -17.77 1.23
N ASN A 231 47.70 -18.43 2.38
CA ASN A 231 47.64 -19.88 2.45
C ASN A 231 46.17 -20.32 2.29
N PRO A 232 45.84 -21.33 1.46
CA PRO A 232 44.47 -21.81 1.31
C PRO A 232 43.76 -22.20 2.62
N ALA A 233 44.51 -22.57 3.66
CA ALA A 233 43.93 -22.89 4.97
C ALA A 233 43.52 -21.65 5.80
N ASP A 234 44.00 -20.47 5.41
CA ASP A 234 43.77 -19.19 6.09
C ASP A 234 42.78 -18.30 5.31
N ILE A 235 42.10 -18.86 4.30
CA ILE A 235 41.07 -18.20 3.51
C ILE A 235 39.70 -18.76 3.93
N THR A 236 38.77 -17.87 4.28
CA THR A 236 37.36 -18.19 4.54
C THR A 236 36.50 -17.42 3.56
N ILE A 237 35.61 -18.12 2.87
CA ILE A 237 34.61 -17.52 1.99
C ILE A 237 33.25 -18.05 2.47
N THR A 238 32.36 -17.13 2.79
CA THR A 238 31.06 -17.38 3.42
C THR A 238 29.97 -16.76 2.57
N GLY A 239 28.78 -17.36 2.54
CA GLY A 239 27.72 -16.94 1.64
C GLY A 239 27.98 -17.37 0.20
N LEU A 240 26.89 -17.53 -0.54
CA LEU A 240 26.93 -18.19 -1.84
C LEU A 240 27.65 -19.56 -1.76
N GLY A 241 27.94 -20.20 -2.88
CA GLY A 241 28.62 -21.49 -2.95
C GLY A 241 30.12 -21.39 -2.63
N GLY A 242 30.56 -20.28 -2.04
CA GLY A 242 31.95 -19.91 -1.83
C GLY A 242 32.60 -19.33 -3.08
N GLY A 243 33.90 -19.58 -3.25
CA GLY A 243 34.63 -19.12 -4.42
C GLY A 243 36.06 -19.63 -4.48
N THR A 244 36.77 -19.27 -5.54
CA THR A 244 38.19 -19.56 -5.71
C THR A 244 38.98 -18.31 -6.03
N LEU A 245 40.14 -18.15 -5.39
CA LEU A 245 41.03 -17.02 -5.65
C LEU A 245 42.05 -17.34 -6.74
N SER A 246 42.35 -16.35 -7.58
CA SER A 246 43.38 -16.43 -8.60
C SER A 246 44.17 -15.12 -8.68
N VAL A 247 45.39 -15.20 -9.22
CA VAL A 247 46.27 -14.03 -9.42
C VAL A 247 46.65 -13.96 -10.89
N ASP A 248 46.41 -12.84 -11.55
CA ASP A 248 46.60 -12.66 -12.99
C ASP A 248 47.48 -11.43 -13.36
N GLY A 249 48.78 -11.54 -13.10
CA GLY A 249 49.72 -10.48 -13.47
C GLY A 249 49.74 -9.37 -12.43
N ASP A 250 48.72 -8.50 -12.41
CA ASP A 250 48.63 -7.31 -11.54
C ASP A 250 47.38 -7.27 -10.66
N SER A 251 46.60 -8.36 -10.57
CA SER A 251 45.45 -8.40 -9.66
C SER A 251 45.25 -9.73 -8.93
N LEU A 252 44.53 -9.67 -7.80
CA LEU A 252 43.97 -10.80 -7.05
C LEU A 252 42.47 -10.80 -7.29
N ASN A 253 41.96 -11.86 -7.92
CA ASN A 253 40.56 -12.01 -8.28
C ASN A 253 39.88 -13.12 -7.50
N LEU A 254 38.63 -12.90 -7.14
CA LEU A 254 37.69 -13.90 -6.67
C LEU A 254 36.84 -14.39 -7.84
N THR A 255 36.75 -15.71 -8.01
CA THR A 255 35.70 -16.34 -8.82
C THR A 255 34.64 -16.92 -7.89
N VAL A 256 33.50 -16.24 -7.81
CA VAL A 256 32.33 -16.62 -7.01
C VAL A 256 31.67 -17.86 -7.60
N VAL A 257 31.32 -18.79 -6.72
CA VAL A 257 30.45 -19.93 -7.03
C VAL A 257 29.08 -19.60 -6.43
N ASP A 258 28.03 -19.58 -7.23
CA ASP A 258 26.67 -19.36 -6.72
C ASP A 258 26.17 -20.61 -5.96
N GLU A 259 25.39 -20.45 -4.89
CA GLU A 259 24.65 -21.60 -4.33
C GLU A 259 23.56 -22.03 -5.31
N PRO A 260 23.20 -23.33 -5.30
CA PRO A 260 21.93 -23.75 -5.88
C PRO A 260 20.82 -22.89 -5.27
N GLN A 261 20.27 -21.99 -6.09
CA GLN A 261 19.22 -21.07 -5.66
C GLN A 261 17.98 -21.90 -5.31
N GLY A 262 17.22 -21.51 -4.29
CA GLY A 262 15.91 -22.13 -4.03
C GLY A 262 14.97 -21.97 -5.24
N GLN A 263 13.86 -22.71 -5.26
CA GLN A 263 12.95 -22.81 -6.40
C GLN A 263 12.63 -21.44 -7.04
N VAL A 264 13.19 -21.17 -8.23
CA VAL A 264 12.94 -19.95 -9.01
C VAL A 264 11.79 -20.20 -9.97
N SER A 265 10.83 -19.26 -10.02
CA SER A 265 9.68 -19.34 -10.94
C SER A 265 9.90 -18.59 -12.23
N SER A 266 10.58 -17.44 -12.18
CA SER A 266 10.76 -16.55 -13.32
C SER A 266 12.21 -16.12 -13.50
N LEU A 267 12.61 -15.94 -14.76
CA LEU A 267 13.90 -15.41 -15.17
C LEU A 267 13.70 -14.18 -16.03
N TRP A 268 14.47 -13.13 -15.76
CA TRP A 268 14.50 -11.90 -16.54
C TRP A 268 15.84 -11.76 -17.23
N PHE A 269 15.86 -11.63 -18.54
CA PHE A 269 17.10 -11.39 -19.29
C PHE A 269 17.11 -9.96 -19.82
N ALA A 270 18.24 -9.28 -19.68
CA ALA A 270 18.52 -8.03 -20.37
C ALA A 270 19.68 -8.24 -21.34
N ALA A 271 19.39 -8.22 -22.63
CA ALA A 271 20.32 -8.53 -23.70
C ALA A 271 20.74 -7.26 -24.45
N ASN A 272 22.01 -7.19 -24.84
CA ASN A 272 22.60 -6.20 -25.72
C ASN A 272 23.25 -6.92 -26.94
N SER A 273 23.65 -6.19 -27.98
CA SER A 273 24.25 -6.77 -29.19
C SER A 273 25.69 -7.30 -29.02
N ASP A 274 26.45 -6.88 -28.00
CA ASP A 274 27.86 -7.29 -27.81
C ASP A 274 28.03 -8.53 -26.92
N VAL A 275 28.25 -9.67 -27.58
CA VAL A 275 28.53 -10.96 -26.94
C VAL A 275 29.89 -11.04 -26.23
N ASN A 276 30.77 -10.05 -26.40
CA ASN A 276 32.10 -10.02 -25.79
C ASN A 276 32.22 -9.03 -24.63
N ASN A 277 31.14 -8.34 -24.26
CA ASN A 277 31.12 -7.45 -23.11
C ASN A 277 30.75 -8.24 -21.83
N PRO A 278 31.73 -8.68 -21.02
CA PRO A 278 31.46 -9.55 -19.87
C PRO A 278 30.51 -8.92 -18.84
N GLY A 279 30.53 -7.59 -18.69
CA GLY A 279 29.76 -6.87 -17.66
C GLY A 279 28.46 -6.24 -18.14
N GLY A 280 28.02 -6.49 -19.38
CA GLY A 280 26.81 -5.83 -19.92
C GLY A 280 26.22 -6.39 -21.20
N GLY A 281 26.87 -7.37 -21.86
CA GLY A 281 26.36 -7.98 -23.08
C GLY A 281 25.06 -8.76 -22.87
N LEU A 282 24.96 -9.47 -21.75
CA LEU A 282 23.76 -10.16 -21.31
C LEU A 282 23.79 -10.26 -19.79
N THR A 283 22.66 -9.96 -19.14
CA THR A 283 22.44 -10.28 -17.72
C THR A 283 21.19 -11.12 -17.54
N VAL A 284 21.18 -11.93 -16.48
CA VAL A 284 20.02 -12.69 -16.03
C VAL A 284 19.72 -12.35 -14.58
N ASN A 285 18.48 -11.95 -14.31
CA ASN A 285 17.94 -11.77 -12.97
C ASN A 285 17.00 -12.94 -12.65
N THR A 286 17.31 -13.65 -11.57
CA THR A 286 16.60 -14.85 -11.10
C THR A 286 15.60 -14.56 -9.99
N GLY A 287 15.40 -13.28 -9.63
CA GLY A 287 14.68 -12.87 -8.43
C GLY A 287 15.47 -12.94 -7.15
N ARG A 288 16.58 -13.69 -7.16
CA ARG A 288 17.52 -13.76 -6.05
C ARG A 288 18.79 -13.06 -6.45
N ILE A 289 19.36 -13.37 -7.60
CA ILE A 289 20.62 -12.78 -8.04
C ILE A 289 20.52 -12.25 -9.46
N ILE A 290 21.35 -11.27 -9.76
CA ILE A 290 21.63 -10.78 -11.11
C ILE A 290 23.07 -11.16 -11.45
N ARG A 291 23.24 -11.90 -12.56
CA ARG A 291 24.54 -12.34 -13.07
C ARG A 291 24.75 -11.92 -14.51
N ASP A 292 26.01 -11.65 -14.85
CA ASP A 292 26.47 -11.27 -16.19
C ASP A 292 27.28 -12.41 -16.88
N LEU A 293 27.92 -12.09 -18.00
CA LEU A 293 28.66 -13.05 -18.83
C LEU A 293 29.99 -13.51 -18.22
N THR A 294 30.40 -12.98 -17.06
CA THR A 294 31.48 -13.60 -16.28
C THR A 294 31.02 -14.88 -15.57
N SER A 295 29.71 -15.11 -15.46
CA SER A 295 29.15 -16.36 -14.95
C SER A 295 29.41 -17.52 -15.88
N SER A 296 30.02 -18.59 -15.36
CA SER A 296 30.19 -19.83 -16.15
C SER A 296 28.88 -20.55 -16.47
N ALA A 297 27.78 -20.19 -15.80
CA ALA A 297 26.45 -20.75 -16.02
C ALA A 297 25.65 -20.01 -17.10
N LEU A 298 26.13 -18.84 -17.56
CA LEU A 298 25.51 -18.03 -18.61
C LEU A 298 26.35 -18.10 -19.88
N SER A 299 25.70 -18.35 -21.02
CA SER A 299 26.36 -18.26 -22.33
C SER A 299 25.56 -17.39 -23.28
N TYR A 300 26.27 -16.62 -24.10
CA TYR A 300 25.70 -15.74 -25.11
C TYR A 300 26.61 -15.70 -26.32
N THR A 301 26.13 -16.19 -27.46
CA THR A 301 26.92 -16.24 -28.69
C THR A 301 26.09 -15.78 -29.87
N SER A 302 26.72 -15.14 -30.85
CA SER A 302 26.04 -14.61 -32.03
C SER A 302 26.46 -15.31 -33.32
N ALA A 303 25.52 -15.39 -34.25
CA ALA A 303 25.69 -15.87 -35.61
C ALA A 303 24.88 -15.02 -36.59
N VAL A 304 25.30 -15.02 -37.85
CA VAL A 304 24.50 -14.45 -38.95
C VAL A 304 23.73 -15.59 -39.60
N ASP A 305 22.40 -15.44 -39.70
CA ASP A 305 21.52 -16.39 -40.37
C ASP A 305 20.77 -15.70 -41.51
N GLY A 306 21.25 -15.90 -42.75
CA GLY A 306 20.71 -15.18 -43.90
C GLY A 306 20.97 -13.68 -43.80
N ASP A 307 19.89 -12.91 -43.70
CA ASP A 307 19.90 -11.45 -43.53
C ASP A 307 19.61 -11.02 -42.06
N ASP A 308 19.61 -11.97 -41.13
CA ASP A 308 19.26 -11.77 -39.73
C ASP A 308 20.46 -12.02 -38.80
N LEU A 309 20.36 -11.52 -37.56
CA LEU A 309 21.28 -11.91 -36.48
C LEU A 309 20.57 -12.88 -35.55
N LEU A 310 21.28 -13.93 -35.15
CA LEU A 310 20.81 -14.93 -34.21
C LEU A 310 21.74 -14.96 -33.00
N TYR A 311 21.17 -14.85 -31.81
CA TYR A 311 21.88 -14.93 -30.55
C TYR A 311 21.42 -16.15 -29.77
N SER A 312 22.31 -17.12 -29.55
CA SER A 312 22.00 -18.31 -28.75
C SER A 312 22.35 -18.04 -27.28
N VAL A 313 21.37 -18.23 -26.41
CA VAL A 313 21.43 -18.01 -24.96
C VAL A 313 21.25 -19.33 -24.23
N GLN A 314 22.07 -19.57 -23.21
CA GLN A 314 21.90 -20.67 -22.25
C GLN A 314 22.08 -20.14 -20.83
N TRP A 315 21.19 -20.55 -19.91
CA TRP A 315 21.35 -20.35 -18.48
C TRP A 315 21.17 -21.66 -17.72
N ALA A 316 22.09 -21.96 -16.80
CA ALA A 316 22.12 -23.19 -16.01
C ALA A 316 22.35 -22.94 -14.49
N GLY A 317 22.17 -21.70 -14.03
CA GLY A 317 22.55 -21.26 -12.67
C GLY A 317 21.38 -21.16 -11.68
N SER A 318 20.24 -21.78 -11.96
CA SER A 318 19.06 -21.78 -11.06
C SER A 318 18.52 -23.20 -10.93
N ASP A 319 17.76 -23.46 -9.86
CA ASP A 319 17.03 -24.71 -9.65
C ASP A 319 15.53 -24.43 -9.87
N PHE A 320 14.94 -25.00 -10.91
CA PHE A 320 13.58 -24.68 -11.34
C PHE A 320 12.54 -25.49 -10.58
N ASP A 321 12.82 -26.77 -10.30
CA ASP A 321 11.88 -27.68 -9.65
C ASP A 321 12.31 -28.14 -8.24
N GLY A 322 13.47 -27.68 -7.77
CA GLY A 322 14.00 -27.95 -6.43
C GLY A 322 14.70 -29.30 -6.32
N ASP A 323 14.92 -30.02 -7.42
CA ASP A 323 15.59 -31.32 -7.41
C ASP A 323 17.12 -31.22 -7.61
N GLY A 324 17.60 -30.06 -8.06
CA GLY A 324 19.01 -29.75 -8.31
C GLY A 324 19.62 -30.42 -9.56
N PHE A 325 18.79 -30.92 -10.48
CA PHE A 325 19.18 -31.59 -11.71
C PHE A 325 18.32 -31.17 -12.92
N ASN A 326 19.00 -30.87 -14.04
CA ASN A 326 18.35 -30.53 -15.31
C ASN A 326 17.60 -29.18 -15.27
N ASP A 327 18.26 -28.14 -14.77
CA ASP A 327 17.71 -26.78 -14.70
C ASP A 327 18.37 -25.84 -15.70
N ILE A 328 18.29 -26.22 -16.98
CA ILE A 328 18.83 -25.46 -18.10
C ILE A 328 17.67 -24.86 -18.88
N ILE A 329 17.75 -23.56 -19.15
CA ILE A 329 16.97 -22.90 -20.19
C ILE A 329 17.89 -22.54 -21.36
N ASP A 330 17.45 -22.91 -22.56
CA ASP A 330 18.10 -22.60 -23.83
C ASP A 330 17.09 -21.90 -24.74
N PHE A 331 17.51 -20.83 -25.42
CA PHE A 331 16.70 -20.18 -26.45
C PHE A 331 17.57 -19.40 -27.43
N ASP A 332 17.00 -19.07 -28.58
CA ASP A 332 17.62 -18.16 -29.55
C ASP A 332 16.83 -16.84 -29.63
N LEU A 333 17.53 -15.71 -29.51
CA LEU A 333 17.02 -14.37 -29.80
C LEU A 333 17.37 -14.01 -31.24
N ARG A 334 16.36 -13.87 -32.10
CA ARG A 334 16.51 -13.44 -33.49
C ARG A 334 16.25 -11.95 -33.62
N VAL A 335 17.13 -11.26 -34.33
CA VAL A 335 17.04 -9.84 -34.66
C VAL A 335 16.99 -9.67 -36.17
N GLU A 336 15.94 -9.01 -36.65
CA GLU A 336 15.69 -8.76 -38.07
C GLU A 336 15.59 -7.26 -38.34
N GLY A 337 16.17 -6.81 -39.45
CA GLY A 337 16.10 -5.42 -39.89
C GLY A 337 15.12 -5.25 -41.05
N PHE A 338 14.48 -4.09 -41.12
CA PHE A 338 13.58 -3.75 -42.21
C PHE A 338 13.72 -2.29 -42.64
N THR A 339 13.50 -2.04 -43.94
CA THR A 339 13.44 -0.70 -44.53
C THR A 339 12.14 -0.50 -45.29
N GLY A 340 11.60 0.71 -45.27
CA GLY A 340 10.36 1.05 -45.96
C GLY A 340 9.09 0.64 -45.20
N THR A 341 9.15 0.61 -43.88
CA THR A 341 8.01 0.39 -42.99
C THR A 341 6.92 1.42 -43.26
N THR A 342 5.68 0.93 -43.41
CA THR A 342 4.49 1.76 -43.60
C THR A 342 3.81 2.00 -42.27
N TYR A 343 3.98 3.20 -41.72
CA TYR A 343 3.49 3.59 -40.40
C TYR A 343 2.68 4.89 -40.42
N ALA A 344 1.91 5.12 -39.37
CA ALA A 344 1.36 6.42 -39.01
C ALA A 344 1.70 6.71 -37.55
N TYR A 345 2.44 7.80 -37.32
CA TYR A 345 2.87 8.22 -36.00
C TYR A 345 1.92 9.27 -35.42
N SER A 346 1.60 9.13 -34.14
CA SER A 346 0.88 10.11 -33.33
C SER A 346 1.68 10.42 -32.07
N THR A 347 1.55 11.63 -31.54
CA THR A 347 2.04 11.95 -30.18
C THR A 347 1.01 11.60 -29.11
N ASN A 348 -0.22 11.28 -29.50
CA ASN A 348 -1.22 10.78 -28.56
C ASN A 348 -0.95 9.31 -28.29
N GLU A 349 -1.02 8.90 -27.02
CA GLU A 349 -0.87 7.51 -26.60
C GLU A 349 -1.83 6.58 -27.36
N ALA A 350 -1.38 5.35 -27.56
CA ALA A 350 -2.13 4.28 -28.22
C ALA A 350 -2.84 4.71 -29.53
N SER A 351 -2.23 5.61 -30.30
CA SER A 351 -2.82 6.16 -31.53
C SER A 351 -1.92 5.97 -32.76
N SER A 352 -0.76 5.34 -32.61
CA SER A 352 0.15 5.04 -33.71
C SER A 352 -0.22 3.72 -34.39
N SER A 353 0.29 3.50 -35.60
CA SER A 353 0.06 2.25 -36.34
C SER A 353 1.25 1.89 -37.23
N VAL A 354 1.46 0.58 -37.42
CA VAL A 354 2.41 -0.01 -38.36
C VAL A 354 1.67 -1.08 -39.14
N SER A 355 1.50 -0.87 -40.44
CA SER A 355 0.68 -1.75 -41.30
C SER A 355 1.49 -2.75 -42.12
N ALA A 356 2.79 -2.49 -42.31
CA ALA A 356 3.74 -3.38 -42.99
C ALA A 356 5.17 -2.96 -42.68
N LEU A 357 6.08 -3.90 -42.45
CA LEU A 357 7.51 -3.64 -42.16
C LEU A 357 8.35 -3.30 -43.41
N GLY A 358 7.82 -3.53 -44.61
CA GLY A 358 8.57 -3.24 -45.85
C GLY A 358 9.51 -4.38 -46.25
N ALA A 359 10.71 -4.03 -46.73
CA ALA A 359 11.69 -5.00 -47.22
C ALA A 359 12.70 -5.35 -46.12
N SER A 360 13.05 -6.64 -46.00
CA SER A 360 14.13 -7.09 -45.12
C SER A 360 15.44 -6.40 -45.46
N ALA A 361 16.19 -6.05 -44.41
CA ALA A 361 17.48 -5.40 -44.42
C ALA A 361 18.34 -6.01 -43.31
N LEU A 362 19.66 -5.93 -43.48
CA LEU A 362 20.60 -6.42 -42.47
C LEU A 362 20.51 -5.56 -41.20
N PRO A 363 20.28 -6.16 -40.02
CA PRO A 363 20.60 -5.50 -38.77
C PRO A 363 22.11 -5.23 -38.71
N VAL A 364 22.49 -4.09 -38.13
CA VAL A 364 23.88 -3.71 -37.91
C VAL A 364 24.14 -3.59 -36.42
N VAL A 365 25.31 -4.10 -36.01
CA VAL A 365 25.83 -3.95 -34.65
C VAL A 365 26.92 -2.89 -34.68
N ASP A 366 26.75 -1.83 -33.88
CA ASP A 366 27.72 -0.75 -33.73
C ASP A 366 27.65 -0.18 -32.32
N ASP A 367 28.81 -0.08 -31.65
CA ASP A 367 28.95 0.36 -30.25
C ASP A 367 28.00 -0.32 -29.26
N ASN A 368 27.88 -1.65 -29.36
CA ASN A 368 26.98 -2.46 -28.53
C ASN A 368 25.48 -2.23 -28.84
N GLU A 369 25.13 -1.58 -29.94
CA GLU A 369 23.73 -1.29 -30.27
C GLU A 369 23.29 -1.99 -31.57
N TRP A 370 22.00 -2.31 -31.67
CA TRP A 370 21.33 -2.76 -32.88
C TRP A 370 20.73 -1.57 -33.64
N GLY A 371 21.13 -1.41 -34.90
CA GLY A 371 20.52 -0.49 -35.86
C GLY A 371 20.15 -1.19 -37.16
N VAL A 372 19.71 -0.41 -38.14
CA VAL A 372 19.45 -0.86 -39.51
C VAL A 372 20.28 0.02 -40.46
N GLY A 373 20.61 -0.49 -41.64
CA GLY A 373 21.30 0.32 -42.64
C GLY A 373 22.83 0.34 -42.45
N SER A 374 23.48 1.48 -42.69
CA SER A 374 24.97 1.55 -42.76
C SER A 374 25.61 2.46 -41.73
N ASP A 375 24.81 3.30 -41.11
CA ASP A 375 25.07 4.23 -40.01
C ASP A 375 24.77 3.62 -38.64
N GLY A 376 24.05 2.49 -38.60
CA GLY A 376 23.84 1.72 -37.38
C GLY A 376 22.89 2.40 -36.39
N ASP A 377 22.09 3.37 -36.85
CA ASP A 377 20.93 3.93 -36.16
C ASP A 377 19.62 3.39 -36.79
N LEU A 378 18.49 3.94 -36.35
CA LEU A 378 17.17 3.72 -36.94
C LEU A 378 16.70 5.01 -37.61
N ASP A 379 16.65 4.99 -38.94
CA ASP A 379 16.10 6.06 -39.75
C ASP A 379 14.57 5.95 -39.95
N ALA A 380 13.96 7.02 -40.47
CA ALA A 380 12.51 7.07 -40.65
C ALA A 380 12.02 5.95 -41.59
N GLY A 381 11.15 5.08 -41.07
CA GLY A 381 10.64 3.93 -41.81
C GLY A 381 11.58 2.72 -41.80
N GLU A 382 12.59 2.72 -40.93
CA GLU A 382 13.35 1.53 -40.57
C GLU A 382 12.76 0.88 -39.32
N SER A 383 12.97 -0.44 -39.20
CA SER A 383 12.45 -1.19 -38.06
C SER A 383 13.35 -2.35 -37.70
N LEU A 384 13.47 -2.62 -36.40
CA LEU A 384 13.99 -3.87 -35.88
C LEU A 384 12.83 -4.74 -35.40
N ARG A 385 12.92 -6.04 -35.64
CA ARG A 385 12.06 -7.04 -35.01
C ARG A 385 12.90 -8.00 -34.20
N PHE A 386 12.48 -8.21 -32.96
CA PHE A 386 13.03 -9.19 -32.03
C PHE A 386 12.01 -10.31 -31.84
N SER A 387 12.48 -11.55 -31.92
CA SER A 387 11.67 -12.75 -31.65
C SER A 387 12.49 -13.79 -30.91
N VAL A 388 11.82 -14.60 -30.09
CA VAL A 388 12.44 -15.72 -29.38
C VAL A 388 12.04 -17.03 -30.06
N GLU A 389 13.01 -17.88 -30.36
CA GLU A 389 12.80 -19.20 -30.96
C GLU A 389 13.58 -20.30 -30.22
N ASN A 390 13.28 -21.56 -30.54
CA ASN A 390 13.97 -22.74 -30.03
C ASN A 390 14.06 -22.87 -28.50
N ILE A 391 13.07 -22.35 -27.77
CA ILE A 391 13.02 -22.42 -26.29
C ILE A 391 12.99 -23.89 -25.84
N GLN A 392 13.91 -24.27 -24.96
CA GLN A 392 13.96 -25.56 -24.28
C GLN A 392 14.19 -25.35 -22.78
N VAL A 393 13.45 -26.10 -21.95
CA VAL A 393 13.65 -26.16 -20.49
C VAL A 393 13.84 -27.61 -20.10
N SER A 394 14.96 -27.95 -19.47
CA SER A 394 15.31 -29.36 -19.23
C SER A 394 14.57 -30.02 -18.06
N ALA A 395 14.01 -29.25 -17.12
CA ALA A 395 13.18 -29.75 -16.00
C ALA A 395 11.76 -30.15 -16.46
N GLY A 396 11.39 -29.78 -17.69
CA GLY A 396 10.04 -29.93 -18.23
C GLY A 396 9.15 -28.76 -17.80
N SER A 397 8.49 -28.11 -18.75
CA SER A 397 7.51 -27.05 -18.50
C SER A 397 6.09 -27.55 -18.79
N SER A 398 5.13 -27.13 -17.97
CA SER A 398 3.70 -27.47 -18.14
C SER A 398 2.87 -26.34 -18.79
N GLY A 399 3.50 -25.22 -19.17
CA GLY A 399 2.84 -24.05 -19.77
C GLY A 399 3.71 -23.25 -20.76
N ASN A 400 3.29 -22.00 -21.02
CA ASN A 400 4.05 -21.04 -21.82
C ASN A 400 5.31 -20.60 -21.05
N VAL A 401 6.49 -20.97 -21.55
CA VAL A 401 7.76 -20.64 -20.89
C VAL A 401 8.17 -19.19 -21.13
N PHE A 402 7.85 -18.63 -22.28
CA PHE A 402 8.15 -17.24 -22.61
C PHE A 402 6.91 -16.39 -22.36
N GLU A 403 7.03 -15.44 -21.42
CA GLU A 403 5.96 -14.50 -21.10
C GLU A 403 5.94 -13.33 -22.08
N GLY A 404 7.06 -13.06 -22.75
CA GLY A 404 7.16 -12.00 -23.75
C GLY A 404 8.32 -11.03 -23.48
N PHE A 405 8.52 -10.13 -24.44
CA PHE A 405 9.35 -8.94 -24.29
C PHE A 405 8.66 -7.96 -23.33
N GLN A 406 9.41 -7.38 -22.42
CA GLN A 406 8.90 -6.52 -21.34
C GLN A 406 9.36 -5.06 -21.49
N GLY A 407 10.41 -4.81 -22.27
CA GLY A 407 10.93 -3.47 -22.48
C GLY A 407 12.13 -3.42 -23.42
N PHE A 408 12.56 -2.20 -23.72
CA PHE A 408 13.78 -1.95 -24.49
C PHE A 408 14.45 -0.64 -24.07
N GLY A 409 15.78 -0.59 -24.22
CA GLY A 409 16.61 0.60 -24.06
C GLY A 409 17.10 1.12 -25.39
N LEU A 410 17.24 2.44 -25.49
CA LEU A 410 17.72 3.13 -26.68
C LEU A 410 18.94 3.96 -26.35
N ALA A 411 19.99 3.80 -27.15
CA ALA A 411 21.15 4.67 -27.12
C ALA A 411 21.00 5.82 -28.12
N GLU A 412 21.45 7.00 -27.72
CA GLU A 412 21.45 8.19 -28.56
C GLU A 412 22.77 8.29 -29.36
N LYS A 413 22.68 8.25 -30.70
CA LYS A 413 23.81 8.52 -31.61
C LYS A 413 23.94 9.99 -32.01
N GLY A 414 22.91 10.80 -31.71
CA GLY A 414 22.88 12.26 -31.88
C GLY A 414 21.48 12.77 -32.18
N GLY A 415 21.33 14.07 -32.46
CA GLY A 415 20.02 14.64 -32.84
C GLY A 415 19.16 15.02 -31.63
N HIS A 416 17.87 15.30 -31.84
CA HIS A 416 16.85 15.58 -30.81
C HIS A 416 15.48 15.14 -31.37
N SER A 417 14.48 14.96 -30.52
CA SER A 417 13.09 14.61 -30.91
C SER A 417 12.96 13.27 -31.63
N HIS A 418 13.55 12.24 -31.04
CA HIS A 418 13.44 10.85 -31.48
C HIS A 418 11.97 10.42 -31.42
N LYS A 419 11.45 9.76 -32.45
CA LYS A 419 10.05 9.31 -32.56
C LYS A 419 10.02 7.83 -32.89
N LEU A 420 9.41 7.04 -32.01
CA LEU A 420 9.39 5.59 -32.13
C LEU A 420 7.98 5.05 -31.97
N ILE A 421 7.72 3.89 -32.56
CA ILE A 421 6.49 3.12 -32.42
C ILE A 421 6.90 1.70 -32.04
N ALA A 422 6.29 1.14 -30.99
CA ALA A 422 6.49 -0.25 -30.62
C ALA A 422 5.31 -1.12 -31.05
N GLY A 423 5.59 -2.21 -31.76
CA GLY A 423 4.62 -3.21 -32.21
C GLY A 423 4.19 -3.09 -33.69
N VAL A 424 3.25 -3.96 -34.09
CA VAL A 424 2.64 -4.01 -35.43
C VAL A 424 1.12 -4.03 -35.30
N GLY A 425 0.42 -3.25 -36.11
CA GLY A 425 -1.04 -3.11 -36.06
C GLY A 425 -1.49 -1.67 -35.87
N VAL A 426 -2.57 -1.49 -35.11
CA VAL A 426 -3.18 -0.19 -34.79
C VAL A 426 -3.21 0.01 -33.28
N ASN A 427 -3.46 1.24 -32.84
CA ASN A 427 -3.48 1.64 -31.44
C ASN A 427 -2.18 1.35 -30.69
N LEU A 428 -1.06 1.46 -31.40
CA LEU A 428 0.25 1.14 -30.86
C LEU A 428 0.78 2.28 -29.95
N PRO A 429 1.55 1.93 -28.91
CA PRO A 429 2.29 2.92 -28.14
C PRO A 429 3.35 3.59 -29.02
N SER A 430 3.58 4.87 -28.73
CA SER A 430 4.57 5.67 -29.43
C SER A 430 5.29 6.57 -28.46
N TYR A 431 6.59 6.71 -28.70
CA TYR A 431 7.51 7.31 -27.75
C TYR A 431 8.19 8.51 -28.38
N THR A 432 8.53 9.49 -27.53
CA THR A 432 9.40 10.61 -27.89
C THR A 432 10.49 10.78 -26.86
N SER A 433 11.74 10.91 -27.29
CA SER A 433 12.85 11.25 -26.40
C SER A 433 13.78 12.29 -27.01
N ASN A 434 14.61 12.92 -26.17
CA ASN A 434 15.75 13.74 -26.57
C ASN A 434 17.08 13.22 -26.01
N PHE A 435 17.08 12.06 -25.38
CA PHE A 435 18.22 11.44 -24.72
C PHE A 435 18.03 9.92 -24.66
N GLU A 436 19.08 9.19 -24.31
CA GLU A 436 19.06 7.76 -23.99
C GLU A 436 17.96 7.44 -22.97
N VAL A 437 17.16 6.42 -23.22
CA VAL A 437 15.99 6.13 -22.38
C VAL A 437 15.59 4.66 -22.52
N GLU A 438 15.10 4.10 -21.42
CA GLU A 438 14.45 2.80 -21.41
C GLU A 438 12.93 2.96 -21.46
N TYR A 439 12.24 1.96 -21.97
CA TYR A 439 10.79 1.93 -22.04
C TYR A 439 10.27 0.55 -21.61
N ALA A 440 9.31 0.54 -20.68
CA ALA A 440 8.45 -0.63 -20.47
C ALA A 440 7.44 -0.73 -21.62
N VAL A 441 7.12 -1.95 -22.04
CA VAL A 441 6.10 -2.23 -23.06
C VAL A 441 5.11 -3.27 -22.53
N PRO A 442 3.85 -3.25 -22.99
CA PRO A 442 2.95 -4.37 -22.78
C PRO A 442 3.58 -5.65 -23.28
N SER A 443 3.37 -6.75 -22.54
CA SER A 443 4.02 -8.01 -22.87
C SER A 443 3.62 -8.51 -24.27
N THR A 444 4.62 -8.92 -25.06
CA THR A 444 4.44 -9.30 -26.46
C THR A 444 5.38 -10.44 -26.87
N ASP A 445 4.89 -11.35 -27.71
CA ASP A 445 5.68 -12.47 -28.25
C ASP A 445 6.78 -12.00 -29.24
N GLU A 446 6.51 -10.92 -29.97
CA GLU A 446 7.46 -10.25 -30.86
C GLU A 446 7.53 -8.76 -30.51
N LEU A 447 8.73 -8.22 -30.40
CA LEU A 447 8.95 -6.78 -30.22
C LEU A 447 9.41 -6.17 -31.53
N VAL A 448 8.65 -5.21 -32.05
CA VAL A 448 9.03 -4.42 -33.22
C VAL A 448 9.27 -2.98 -32.79
N ILE A 449 10.43 -2.43 -33.09
CA ILE A 449 10.75 -1.03 -32.86
C ILE A 449 10.85 -0.34 -34.22
N THR A 450 9.90 0.54 -34.53
CA THR A 450 9.87 1.32 -35.77
C THR A 450 10.25 2.75 -35.51
N SER A 451 11.23 3.28 -36.26
CA SER A 451 11.50 4.71 -36.22
C SER A 451 10.56 5.50 -37.13
N ALA A 452 9.95 6.53 -36.56
CA ALA A 452 9.04 7.45 -37.23
C ALA A 452 9.68 8.79 -37.62
N GLY A 453 10.97 8.98 -37.31
CA GLY A 453 11.77 10.16 -37.64
C GLY A 453 13.18 9.78 -38.07
N ASN A 454 14.00 10.74 -38.50
CA ASN A 454 15.42 10.48 -38.75
C ASN A 454 16.17 10.57 -37.42
N THR A 455 15.98 9.55 -36.59
CA THR A 455 16.09 9.72 -35.15
C THR A 455 17.51 9.56 -34.62
N GLN A 456 18.49 9.01 -35.35
CA GLN A 456 19.84 8.85 -34.79
C GLN A 456 19.84 8.15 -33.42
N VAL A 457 18.99 7.14 -33.26
CA VAL A 457 18.95 6.26 -32.08
C VAL A 457 19.04 4.81 -32.55
N ALA A 458 19.59 3.96 -31.71
CA ALA A 458 19.66 2.52 -31.92
C ALA A 458 19.09 1.77 -30.71
N ALA A 459 18.71 0.51 -30.87
CA ALA A 459 18.29 -0.31 -29.75
C ALA A 459 19.53 -0.83 -29.02
N GLU A 460 19.70 -0.48 -27.75
CA GLU A 460 20.85 -0.89 -26.95
C GLU A 460 20.55 -2.13 -26.11
N LYS A 461 19.33 -2.23 -25.60
CA LYS A 461 18.93 -3.25 -24.63
C LYS A 461 17.56 -3.79 -24.94
N ILE A 462 17.36 -5.09 -24.81
CA ILE A 462 16.05 -5.77 -24.93
C ILE A 462 15.82 -6.62 -23.69
N ILE A 463 14.62 -6.54 -23.13
CA ILE A 463 14.26 -7.18 -21.86
C ILE A 463 13.24 -8.29 -22.11
N LEU A 464 13.52 -9.48 -21.59
CA LEU A 464 12.73 -10.69 -21.79
C LEU A 464 12.37 -11.31 -20.44
N LYS A 465 11.16 -11.90 -20.34
CA LYS A 465 10.73 -12.67 -19.17
C LYS A 465 10.38 -14.11 -19.55
N PHE A 466 10.86 -15.06 -18.76
CA PHE A 466 10.54 -16.47 -18.86
C PHE A 466 9.98 -17.00 -17.54
N VAL A 467 8.99 -17.88 -17.60
CA VAL A 467 8.44 -18.65 -16.47
C VAL A 467 8.92 -20.10 -16.61
N VAL A 468 9.81 -20.51 -15.73
CA VAL A 468 10.53 -21.79 -15.80
C VAL A 468 9.96 -22.86 -14.88
N SER A 469 9.15 -22.47 -13.90
CA SER A 469 8.37 -23.40 -13.08
C SER A 469 6.98 -22.82 -12.75
N GLU A 470 5.96 -23.67 -12.73
CA GLU A 470 4.63 -23.29 -12.28
C GLU A 470 4.63 -23.15 -10.75
N ARG A 471 4.29 -21.96 -10.27
CA ARG A 471 3.83 -21.76 -8.89
C ARG A 471 2.32 -21.60 -8.91
N PRO A 472 1.59 -22.13 -7.90
CA PRO A 472 0.16 -21.90 -7.82
C PRO A 472 -0.12 -20.40 -7.76
N ASP A 473 -1.16 -19.95 -8.47
CA ASP A 473 -1.59 -18.54 -8.52
C ASP A 473 -1.92 -17.93 -7.14
N GLY A 474 -2.04 -18.76 -6.11
CA GLY A 474 -2.19 -18.31 -4.72
C GLY A 474 -0.85 -17.87 -4.13
N MET A 475 -0.77 -16.63 -3.63
CA MET A 475 0.40 -16.18 -2.84
C MET A 475 0.42 -16.77 -1.41
N ASN A 476 0.15 -18.08 -1.29
CA ASN A 476 0.43 -18.92 -0.11
C ASN A 476 1.85 -19.51 -0.12
N GLY A 477 2.54 -19.42 -1.26
CA GLY A 477 3.90 -19.92 -1.44
C GLY A 477 4.93 -19.09 -0.67
N ASP A 478 6.21 -19.35 -0.97
CA ASP A 478 7.36 -18.60 -0.48
C ASP A 478 7.18 -17.09 -0.76
N VAL A 479 6.61 -16.35 0.20
CA VAL A 479 6.33 -14.90 0.12
C VAL A 479 7.60 -14.06 0.04
N GLU A 480 8.75 -14.71 0.22
CA GLU A 480 10.08 -14.14 0.05
C GLU A 480 10.63 -14.37 -1.36
N ASP A 481 9.90 -15.06 -2.25
CA ASP A 481 10.28 -15.18 -3.66
C ASP A 481 9.79 -13.98 -4.47
N TYR A 482 10.71 -13.08 -4.77
CA TYR A 482 10.46 -11.91 -5.62
C TYR A 482 10.84 -12.14 -7.08
N SER A 483 11.06 -13.39 -7.53
CA SER A 483 11.46 -13.71 -8.92
C SER A 483 10.46 -13.29 -9.99
N SER A 484 9.18 -13.19 -9.64
CA SER A 484 8.16 -12.64 -10.53
C SER A 484 8.38 -11.16 -10.87
N TYR A 485 9.31 -10.46 -10.21
CA TYR A 485 9.60 -9.03 -10.40
C TYR A 485 11.06 -8.77 -10.79
N PRO A 486 11.31 -7.76 -11.64
CA PRO A 486 12.65 -7.43 -12.10
C PRO A 486 13.55 -6.83 -11.00
N ILE A 487 13.03 -6.54 -9.81
CA ILE A 487 13.82 -6.03 -8.67
C ILE A 487 14.18 -7.10 -7.63
N GLY A 488 13.73 -8.35 -7.81
CA GLY A 488 13.70 -9.33 -6.71
C GLY A 488 15.03 -9.54 -5.99
N ALA A 489 16.16 -9.46 -6.70
CA ALA A 489 17.49 -9.66 -6.12
C ALA A 489 17.88 -8.67 -5.00
N GLN A 490 17.21 -7.53 -4.93
CA GLN A 490 17.39 -6.58 -3.83
C GLN A 490 16.56 -6.95 -2.61
N CYS A 491 15.46 -7.68 -2.79
CA CYS A 491 14.58 -8.17 -1.74
C CYS A 491 15.10 -9.49 -1.14
N GLN A 492 16.39 -9.57 -0.82
CA GLN A 492 17.00 -10.76 -0.20
C GLN A 492 17.08 -10.71 1.33
N THR A 493 16.99 -9.53 1.94
CA THR A 493 17.16 -9.37 3.40
C THR A 493 16.07 -10.10 4.18
N ASP A 494 16.39 -11.27 4.75
CA ASP A 494 15.48 -11.96 5.65
C ASP A 494 15.37 -11.24 7.00
N TYR A 495 14.20 -11.37 7.63
CA TYR A 495 13.92 -10.90 8.97
C TYR A 495 12.97 -11.87 9.69
N PRO A 496 13.15 -12.07 11.01
CA PRO A 496 12.41 -13.08 11.74
C PRO A 496 10.93 -12.74 11.89
N ALA A 497 10.11 -13.79 11.96
CA ALA A 497 8.72 -13.67 12.40
C ALA A 497 8.65 -13.10 13.83
N GLU A 498 7.56 -12.39 14.12
CA GLU A 498 7.31 -11.85 15.43
C GLU A 498 7.14 -12.96 16.45
N THR A 499 7.79 -12.79 17.61
CA THR A 499 7.72 -13.77 18.70
C THR A 499 7.13 -13.18 19.98
N ASN A 500 7.03 -11.86 20.06
CA ASN A 500 6.54 -11.16 21.22
C ASN A 500 5.26 -10.38 20.92
N TYR A 501 4.15 -10.88 21.47
CA TYR A 501 2.81 -10.35 21.27
C TYR A 501 2.23 -9.69 22.53
N LEU A 502 3.07 -9.34 23.52
CA LEU A 502 2.60 -8.98 24.87
C LEU A 502 1.62 -7.79 24.90
N ASN A 503 1.90 -6.73 24.13
CA ASN A 503 1.07 -5.53 24.06
C ASN A 503 0.41 -5.34 22.69
N TYR A 504 0.34 -6.38 21.87
CA TYR A 504 -0.39 -6.28 20.60
C TYR A 504 -1.87 -5.95 20.85
N PRO A 505 -2.53 -5.21 19.95
CA PRO A 505 -3.97 -4.99 20.05
C PRO A 505 -4.71 -6.34 20.08
N GLU A 506 -5.84 -6.38 20.79
CA GLU A 506 -6.77 -7.50 20.62
C GLU A 506 -7.22 -7.52 19.16
N PHE A 507 -7.26 -8.70 18.54
CA PHE A 507 -7.50 -8.82 17.12
C PHE A 507 -8.71 -9.72 16.88
N SER A 508 -9.68 -9.21 16.13
CA SER A 508 -10.86 -9.94 15.68
C SER A 508 -11.04 -9.76 14.18
N TRP A 509 -11.70 -10.73 13.53
CA TRP A 509 -12.16 -10.61 12.15
C TRP A 509 -13.66 -10.27 12.07
N ASP A 510 -14.33 -10.01 13.20
CA ASP A 510 -15.79 -9.77 13.21
C ASP A 510 -16.17 -8.62 12.27
N ILE A 511 -15.42 -7.52 12.31
CA ILE A 511 -15.48 -6.42 11.35
C ILE A 511 -14.06 -6.12 10.85
N VAL A 512 -13.92 -5.21 9.88
CA VAL A 512 -12.61 -4.73 9.42
C VAL A 512 -11.83 -4.14 10.62
N PRO A 513 -10.65 -4.68 10.99
CA PRO A 513 -9.79 -4.10 12.03
C PRO A 513 -9.22 -2.76 11.56
N ARG A 514 -9.12 -1.76 12.45
CA ARG A 514 -8.80 -0.39 12.02
C ARG A 514 -7.77 0.33 12.86
N TRP A 515 -7.05 1.21 12.17
CA TRP A 515 -6.19 2.20 12.80
C TRP A 515 -6.48 3.59 12.27
N ALA A 516 -6.14 4.61 13.04
CA ALA A 516 -6.20 6.00 12.61
C ALA A 516 -5.04 6.82 13.17
N SER A 517 -4.91 8.05 12.66
CA SER A 517 -4.03 9.06 13.23
C SER A 517 -4.85 10.25 13.73
N ALA A 518 -4.35 10.91 14.77
CA ALA A 518 -4.91 12.15 15.28
C ALA A 518 -3.84 13.24 15.28
N ASN A 519 -4.24 14.46 14.89
CA ASN A 519 -3.38 15.63 14.90
C ASN A 519 -3.98 16.78 15.72
N GLY A 520 -3.27 17.22 16.75
CA GLY A 520 -3.75 18.22 17.70
C GLY A 520 -4.69 17.64 18.78
N THR A 521 -5.10 18.48 19.73
CA THR A 521 -5.86 18.07 20.92
C THR A 521 -7.23 17.50 20.58
N LEU A 522 -7.56 16.34 21.16
CA LEU A 522 -8.84 15.68 20.97
C LEU A 522 -9.92 16.27 21.87
N SER A 523 -11.07 16.58 21.26
CA SER A 523 -12.30 16.78 22.03
C SER A 523 -12.77 15.45 22.63
N SER A 524 -13.53 15.49 23.74
CA SER A 524 -14.09 14.27 24.31
C SER A 524 -15.00 13.50 23.36
N ASN A 525 -15.68 14.17 22.42
CA ASN A 525 -16.48 13.50 21.39
C ASN A 525 -15.60 12.76 20.39
N ALA A 526 -14.59 13.46 19.83
CA ALA A 526 -13.65 12.84 18.90
C ALA A 526 -12.92 11.64 19.52
N ALA A 527 -12.45 11.77 20.77
CA ALA A 527 -11.81 10.68 21.49
C ALA A 527 -12.78 9.50 21.72
N GLN A 528 -14.06 9.76 22.02
CA GLN A 528 -15.06 8.71 22.19
C GLN A 528 -15.33 7.98 20.87
N THR A 529 -15.53 8.71 19.77
CA THR A 529 -15.74 8.14 18.43
C THR A 529 -14.52 7.30 18.02
N MET A 530 -13.32 7.88 18.05
CA MET A 530 -12.10 7.17 17.63
C MET A 530 -11.84 5.93 18.48
N ALA A 531 -12.06 5.99 19.79
CA ALA A 531 -11.88 4.85 20.71
C ALA A 531 -12.89 3.71 20.50
N ALA A 532 -14.08 4.01 19.96
CA ALA A 532 -15.09 3.01 19.62
C ALA A 532 -14.80 2.30 18.28
N HIS A 533 -14.05 2.96 17.40
CA HIS A 533 -13.93 2.62 15.99
C HIS A 533 -12.57 2.04 15.59
N HIS A 534 -11.52 2.25 16.38
CA HIS A 534 -10.14 1.90 16.04
C HIS A 534 -9.45 1.11 17.16
N ASP A 535 -8.60 0.17 16.75
CA ASP A 535 -7.79 -0.66 17.64
C ASP A 535 -6.45 -0.01 17.96
N VAL A 536 -5.92 0.77 17.02
CA VAL A 536 -4.63 1.46 17.09
C VAL A 536 -4.77 2.92 16.69
N LEU A 537 -4.18 3.82 17.48
CA LEU A 537 -4.13 5.24 17.18
C LEU A 537 -2.70 5.79 17.25
N SER A 538 -2.25 6.44 16.18
CA SER A 538 -1.01 7.23 16.19
C SER A 538 -1.31 8.70 16.48
N MET A 539 -0.63 9.28 17.45
CA MET A 539 -0.88 10.64 17.92
C MET A 539 0.32 11.54 17.61
N GLY A 540 0.13 12.61 16.82
CA GLY A 540 1.18 13.59 16.50
C GLY A 540 0.70 15.04 16.39
N GLY A 541 1.65 15.97 16.20
CA GLY A 541 1.41 17.41 15.98
C GLY A 541 0.69 18.18 17.09
N PHE A 542 0.97 17.78 18.33
CA PHE A 542 0.64 18.50 19.57
C PHE A 542 1.66 19.61 19.87
N GLU A 543 1.29 20.58 20.72
CA GLU A 543 2.23 21.60 21.21
C GLU A 543 3.10 21.08 22.37
N SER A 544 2.84 19.86 22.86
CA SER A 544 3.63 19.20 23.91
C SER A 544 3.41 17.68 24.04
N GLU A 545 4.35 17.02 24.72
CA GLU A 545 4.28 15.64 25.18
C GLU A 545 3.13 15.44 26.19
N ASP A 546 2.93 16.41 27.09
CA ASP A 546 1.86 16.38 28.10
C ASP A 546 0.46 16.33 27.48
N GLU A 547 0.23 17.05 26.38
CA GLU A 547 -1.02 17.00 25.61
C GLU A 547 -1.23 15.63 24.98
N THR A 548 -0.17 15.03 24.42
CA THR A 548 -0.25 13.68 23.84
C THR A 548 -0.62 12.65 24.91
N ILE A 549 -0.01 12.73 26.10
CA ILE A 549 -0.31 11.85 27.24
C ILE A 549 -1.76 12.04 27.70
N ALA A 550 -2.24 13.28 27.77
CA ALA A 550 -3.61 13.59 28.19
C ALA A 550 -4.66 13.01 27.23
N ASP A 551 -4.42 13.09 25.93
CA ASP A 551 -5.32 12.54 24.91
C ASP A 551 -5.27 11.00 24.88
N ALA A 552 -4.09 10.42 25.06
CA ALA A 552 -3.95 8.97 25.25
C ALA A 552 -4.74 8.48 26.48
N ALA A 553 -4.67 9.22 27.59
CA ALA A 553 -5.45 8.94 28.80
C ALA A 553 -6.96 9.05 28.54
N LEU A 554 -7.38 10.05 27.75
CA LEU A 554 -8.78 10.28 27.41
C LEU A 554 -9.32 9.15 26.52
N LEU A 555 -8.58 8.73 25.49
CA LEU A 555 -8.92 7.57 24.65
C LEU A 555 -9.08 6.30 25.50
N LYS A 556 -8.08 6.00 26.35
CA LYS A 556 -8.11 4.83 27.23
C LYS A 556 -9.22 4.87 28.28
N SER A 557 -9.76 6.06 28.59
CA SER A 557 -10.91 6.18 29.48
C SER A 557 -12.22 5.68 28.84
N PHE A 558 -12.31 5.70 27.51
CA PHE A 558 -13.43 5.17 26.73
C PHE A 558 -13.20 3.71 26.32
N ASN A 559 -11.98 3.38 25.87
CA ASN A 559 -11.58 2.05 25.50
C ASN A 559 -10.20 1.72 26.11
N PRO A 560 -10.13 1.01 27.25
CA PRO A 560 -8.85 0.67 27.88
C PRO A 560 -7.91 -0.19 27.03
N ASP A 561 -8.45 -0.88 26.02
CA ASP A 561 -7.71 -1.85 25.21
C ASP A 561 -7.11 -1.24 23.94
N ILE A 562 -7.54 -0.02 23.55
CA ILE A 562 -6.95 0.73 22.42
C ILE A 562 -5.44 0.92 22.60
N LYS A 563 -4.69 0.74 21.51
CA LYS A 563 -3.25 0.99 21.48
C LYS A 563 -2.96 2.41 21.03
N THR A 564 -2.16 3.12 21.81
CA THR A 564 -1.78 4.51 21.58
C THR A 564 -0.29 4.61 21.28
N LEU A 565 0.05 5.14 20.11
CA LEU A 565 1.44 5.30 19.65
C LEU A 565 1.81 6.77 19.62
N TRP A 566 2.98 7.11 20.16
CA TRP A 566 3.53 8.46 20.07
C TRP A 566 4.29 8.65 18.76
N TYR A 567 3.90 9.65 17.96
CA TYR A 567 4.57 9.99 16.71
C TYR A 567 5.87 10.75 16.95
N VAL A 568 6.95 10.28 16.33
CA VAL A 568 8.24 10.98 16.28
C VAL A 568 8.84 10.89 14.89
N ASN A 569 9.44 11.97 14.41
CA ASN A 569 10.10 12.01 13.10
C ASN A 569 11.61 11.87 13.25
N THR A 570 12.26 11.14 12.35
CA THR A 570 13.72 10.94 12.34
C THR A 570 14.42 11.82 11.31
N GLY A 571 13.69 12.35 10.33
CA GLY A 571 14.25 13.17 9.27
C GLY A 571 14.00 14.67 9.44
N ILE A 572 12.99 15.08 10.21
CA ILE A 572 12.51 16.46 10.29
C ILE A 572 12.32 16.89 11.74
N ASN A 573 12.96 17.99 12.13
CA ASN A 573 12.63 18.68 13.37
C ASN A 573 11.50 19.70 13.16
N PHE A 574 10.31 19.41 13.69
CA PHE A 574 9.16 20.30 13.63
C PHE A 574 9.13 21.40 14.70
N GLN A 575 9.98 21.32 15.73
CA GLN A 575 10.07 22.25 16.86
C GLN A 575 8.75 22.37 17.65
N MET A 576 8.10 21.23 17.91
CA MET A 576 6.75 21.16 18.47
C MET A 576 6.69 20.62 19.91
N TYR A 577 7.75 19.99 20.42
CA TYR A 577 7.74 19.31 21.72
C TYR A 577 8.42 20.14 22.80
N ASN A 578 8.09 19.93 24.08
CA ASN A 578 8.77 20.66 25.17
C ASN A 578 10.26 20.32 25.21
N ALA A 579 10.64 19.09 24.83
CA ALA A 579 12.01 18.67 24.69
C ALA A 579 12.82 19.53 23.70
N ASP A 580 12.18 20.16 22.71
CA ASP A 580 12.86 21.04 21.75
C ASP A 580 13.45 22.30 22.42
N ALA A 581 13.03 22.66 23.64
CA ALA A 581 13.66 23.72 24.42
C ALA A 581 15.14 23.44 24.74
N PHE A 582 15.56 22.18 24.66
CA PHE A 582 16.94 21.72 24.87
C PHE A 582 17.64 21.31 23.57
N TYR A 583 16.96 21.44 22.42
CA TYR A 583 17.51 21.06 21.12
C TYR A 583 18.61 22.02 20.65
N ASN A 584 19.81 21.50 20.40
CA ASN A 584 20.94 22.29 19.92
C ASN A 584 20.91 22.46 18.38
N ALA A 585 20.07 23.36 17.89
CA ALA A 585 19.88 23.59 16.46
C ALA A 585 21.14 23.98 15.67
N ALA A 586 22.21 24.44 16.32
CA ALA A 586 23.45 24.77 15.62
C ALA A 586 24.22 23.51 15.19
N GLU A 587 24.27 22.48 16.04
CA GLU A 587 25.07 21.26 15.82
C GLU A 587 24.24 20.05 15.40
N TRP A 588 22.98 19.98 15.85
CA TRP A 588 22.13 18.80 15.72
C TRP A 588 21.34 18.74 14.41
N ASN A 589 21.44 19.79 13.58
CA ASN A 589 20.86 19.82 12.24
C ASN A 589 21.88 19.37 11.19
N LYS A 590 21.45 18.60 10.19
CA LYS A 590 22.27 18.25 9.04
C LYS A 590 22.62 19.49 8.23
N TYR A 591 23.85 19.54 7.75
CA TYR A 591 24.32 20.62 6.89
C TYR A 591 25.42 20.12 5.96
N THR A 592 25.58 20.84 4.84
CA THR A 592 26.78 20.81 3.99
C THR A 592 27.55 22.12 4.16
N LEU A 593 28.83 22.12 3.78
CA LEU A 593 29.61 23.36 3.68
C LEU A 593 29.52 23.87 2.24
N ASP A 594 29.28 25.17 2.06
CA ASP A 594 29.38 25.81 0.75
C ASP A 594 30.85 26.06 0.35
N GLU A 595 31.08 26.64 -0.85
CA GLU A 595 32.41 26.97 -1.36
C GLU A 595 33.22 27.95 -0.46
N ASN A 596 32.55 28.63 0.47
CA ASN A 596 33.16 29.56 1.42
C ASN A 596 33.38 28.93 2.81
N GLY A 597 32.95 27.68 3.00
CA GLY A 597 32.98 26.98 4.28
C GLY A 597 31.82 27.35 5.20
N ASP A 598 30.77 27.99 4.70
CA ASP A 598 29.58 28.33 5.50
C ASP A 598 28.59 27.15 5.54
N ARG A 599 27.95 26.95 6.71
CA ARG A 599 26.93 25.90 6.88
C ARG A 599 25.69 26.23 6.05
N VAL A 600 25.32 25.30 5.17
CA VAL A 600 24.03 25.26 4.47
C VAL A 600 23.24 24.10 5.05
N TYR A 601 22.21 24.40 5.82
CA TYR A 601 21.42 23.38 6.51
C TYR A 601 20.47 22.65 5.55
N ASP A 602 20.39 21.34 5.72
CA ASP A 602 19.49 20.49 4.98
C ASP A 602 18.08 20.68 5.51
N MET A 603 17.17 21.11 4.63
CA MET A 603 15.79 21.34 4.98
C MET A 603 14.84 20.49 4.16
N ILE A 604 13.81 19.98 4.82
CA ILE A 604 12.70 19.26 4.18
C ILE A 604 11.42 20.00 4.52
N ARG A 605 10.66 20.41 3.51
CA ARG A 605 9.43 21.20 3.67
C ARG A 605 9.64 22.49 4.51
N ALA A 606 10.81 23.11 4.38
CA ALA A 606 11.26 24.28 5.14
C ALA A 606 11.53 24.05 6.64
N TYR A 607 11.59 22.81 7.09
CA TYR A 607 12.03 22.42 8.44
C TYR A 607 13.44 21.84 8.39
N TYR A 608 14.20 22.00 9.46
CA TYR A 608 15.56 21.45 9.55
C TYR A 608 15.54 19.93 9.67
N SER A 609 16.58 19.30 9.13
CA SER A 609 16.74 17.84 9.19
C SER A 609 17.65 17.44 10.35
N TYR A 610 17.27 16.40 11.10
CA TYR A 610 18.07 15.87 12.21
C TYR A 610 19.40 15.26 11.72
N ASN A 611 20.49 15.51 12.44
CA ASN A 611 21.79 14.87 12.27
C ASN A 611 22.04 13.77 13.31
N HIS A 612 21.56 12.56 13.04
CA HIS A 612 21.72 11.40 13.93
C HIS A 612 23.17 10.91 14.09
N ASP A 613 24.11 11.43 13.30
CA ASP A 613 25.54 11.13 13.49
C ASP A 613 26.11 11.85 14.72
N TYR A 614 25.41 12.86 15.26
CA TYR A 614 25.82 13.57 16.48
C TYR A 614 25.37 12.78 17.72
N PRO A 615 26.28 12.25 18.57
CA PRO A 615 25.91 11.35 19.66
C PRO A 615 24.90 11.94 20.64
N GLU A 616 25.09 13.19 21.09
CA GLU A 616 24.15 13.82 22.03
C GLU A 616 22.77 14.07 21.40
N MET A 617 22.69 14.22 20.08
CA MET A 617 21.41 14.34 19.38
C MET A 617 20.70 12.99 19.33
N SER A 618 21.41 11.93 18.93
CA SER A 618 20.86 10.57 18.91
C SER A 618 20.41 10.13 20.30
N GLU A 619 21.22 10.38 21.34
CA GLU A 619 20.86 10.09 22.73
C GLU A 619 19.63 10.86 23.16
N TRP A 620 19.57 12.18 22.90
CA TRP A 620 18.39 13.00 23.20
C TRP A 620 17.12 12.49 22.50
N TRP A 621 17.22 12.11 21.22
CA TRP A 621 16.08 11.60 20.45
C TRP A 621 15.59 10.25 20.97
N VAL A 622 16.52 9.34 21.31
CA VAL A 622 16.21 8.02 21.86
C VAL A 622 15.62 8.13 23.26
N ASP A 623 16.24 8.91 24.14
CA ASP A 623 15.76 9.14 25.51
C ASP A 623 14.33 9.68 25.50
N LEU A 624 14.03 10.65 24.63
CA LEU A 624 12.68 11.19 24.48
C LEU A 624 11.67 10.10 24.08
N ALA A 625 12.02 9.26 23.10
CA ALA A 625 11.16 8.17 22.65
C ALA A 625 10.95 7.10 23.73
N VAL A 626 12.00 6.73 24.48
CA VAL A 626 11.93 5.78 25.60
C VAL A 626 11.10 6.35 26.75
N GLU A 627 11.27 7.63 27.09
CA GLU A 627 10.50 8.31 28.13
C GLU A 627 9.01 8.37 27.79
N MET A 628 8.67 8.58 26.52
CA MET A 628 7.29 8.54 26.04
C MET A 628 6.70 7.13 26.05
N ALA A 629 7.44 6.12 25.57
CA ALA A 629 7.01 4.72 25.62
C ALA A 629 6.81 4.20 27.05
N ALA A 630 7.55 4.75 28.02
CA ALA A 630 7.42 4.38 29.43
C ALA A 630 6.17 4.96 30.12
N GLN A 631 5.42 5.86 29.48
CA GLN A 631 4.19 6.41 30.04
C GLN A 631 3.08 5.34 30.07
N PRO A 632 2.34 5.16 31.18
CA PRO A 632 1.29 4.13 31.27
C PRO A 632 0.19 4.25 30.20
N GLU A 633 -0.01 5.45 29.67
CA GLU A 633 -1.02 5.77 28.66
C GLU A 633 -0.53 5.59 27.23
N ILE A 634 0.76 5.30 26.99
CA ILE A 634 1.37 5.12 25.68
C ILE A 634 1.84 3.67 25.55
N ASP A 635 1.41 2.96 24.50
CA ASP A 635 1.79 1.55 24.29
C ASP A 635 3.04 1.40 23.41
N GLY A 636 3.51 2.49 22.79
CA GLY A 636 4.67 2.44 21.90
C GLY A 636 4.95 3.73 21.13
N VAL A 637 5.86 3.62 20.16
CA VAL A 637 6.38 4.72 19.34
C VAL A 637 6.13 4.44 17.87
N PHE A 638 5.61 5.44 17.17
CA PHE A 638 5.54 5.50 15.71
C PHE A 638 6.70 6.36 15.20
N ILE A 639 7.60 5.74 14.43
CA ILE A 639 8.80 6.36 13.87
C ILE A 639 8.55 6.72 12.41
N ASP A 640 8.31 8.00 12.13
CA ASP A 640 8.24 8.48 10.75
C ASP A 640 9.63 8.60 10.11
N LYS A 641 9.70 8.32 8.80
CA LYS A 641 10.92 8.25 7.99
C LYS A 641 11.97 7.22 8.48
N ALA A 642 11.54 6.12 9.07
CA ALA A 642 12.41 4.98 9.39
C ALA A 642 12.96 4.33 8.11
N GLY A 643 14.20 4.60 7.73
CA GLY A 643 14.88 3.99 6.58
C GLY A 643 16.17 3.28 6.99
N GLY A 644 16.44 2.12 6.40
CA GLY A 644 17.60 1.28 6.68
C GLY A 644 17.53 0.00 5.84
N ASN A 645 18.64 -0.35 5.21
CA ASN A 645 18.68 -1.43 4.20
C ASN A 645 19.50 -2.64 4.68
N TYR A 646 20.32 -2.46 5.71
CA TYR A 646 21.24 -3.47 6.18
C TYR A 646 20.60 -4.41 7.22
N PRO A 647 20.87 -5.73 7.16
CA PRO A 647 20.47 -6.64 8.22
C PRO A 647 21.21 -6.30 9.51
N TYR A 648 20.49 -6.32 10.63
CA TYR A 648 21.10 -6.16 11.95
C TYR A 648 21.57 -7.49 12.53
N LEU A 649 21.01 -8.63 12.13
CA LEU A 649 21.40 -9.96 12.60
C LEU A 649 22.50 -10.55 11.69
N GLY A 650 23.63 -10.89 12.31
CA GLY A 650 24.72 -11.64 11.70
C GLY A 650 24.43 -13.15 11.60
N GLU A 651 25.37 -13.88 10.99
CA GLU A 651 25.25 -15.33 10.75
C GLU A 651 25.23 -16.17 12.03
N ASP A 652 25.90 -15.66 13.06
CA ASP A 652 25.96 -16.23 14.40
C ASP A 652 24.71 -15.88 15.23
N GLY A 653 23.73 -15.23 14.61
CA GLY A 653 22.51 -14.74 15.22
C GLY A 653 22.74 -13.59 16.21
N GLN A 654 23.91 -12.95 16.18
CA GLN A 654 24.19 -11.78 17.01
C GLN A 654 23.87 -10.49 16.25
N PHE A 655 23.44 -9.47 16.99
CA PHE A 655 23.25 -8.14 16.43
C PHE A 655 24.60 -7.52 16.04
N GLN A 656 24.66 -6.97 14.83
CA GLN A 656 25.78 -6.23 14.27
C GLN A 656 25.65 -4.73 14.59
N SER A 657 26.77 -4.03 14.51
CA SER A 657 26.78 -2.58 14.74
C SER A 657 25.99 -1.88 13.63
N PRO A 658 25.06 -0.96 13.99
CA PRO A 658 24.39 -0.09 13.02
C PRO A 658 25.40 0.65 12.13
N VAL A 659 25.03 0.89 10.87
CA VAL A 659 25.90 1.50 9.86
C VAL A 659 25.80 3.03 9.88
N THR A 660 24.59 3.56 10.10
CA THR A 660 24.34 5.01 10.14
C THR A 660 23.92 5.49 11.53
N GLY A 661 24.05 6.79 11.81
CA GLY A 661 23.56 7.38 13.05
C GLY A 661 22.05 7.15 13.27
N SER A 662 21.23 7.25 12.21
CA SER A 662 19.79 7.02 12.32
C SER A 662 19.43 5.57 12.61
N GLU A 663 20.10 4.63 11.93
CA GLU A 663 19.93 3.19 12.22
C GLU A 663 20.36 2.85 13.64
N LYS A 664 21.37 3.55 14.17
CA LYS A 664 21.77 3.44 15.57
C LYS A 664 20.68 3.93 16.50
N SER A 665 20.05 5.08 16.23
CA SER A 665 18.93 5.55 17.04
C SER A 665 17.77 4.55 17.07
N TYR A 666 17.45 3.87 15.97
CA TYR A 666 16.38 2.86 15.94
C TYR A 666 16.76 1.63 16.78
N TYR A 667 18.00 1.16 16.65
CA TYR A 667 18.51 0.05 17.43
C TYR A 667 18.56 0.38 18.92
N ASP A 668 19.09 1.54 19.30
CA ASP A 668 19.18 1.99 20.69
C ASP A 668 17.80 2.15 21.32
N LEU A 669 16.81 2.66 20.57
CA LEU A 669 15.42 2.71 21.01
C LEU A 669 14.87 1.30 21.25
N TRP A 670 15.09 0.37 20.32
CA TRP A 670 14.66 -1.02 20.48
C TRP A 670 15.31 -1.72 21.68
N ASP A 671 16.61 -1.53 21.91
CA ASP A 671 17.35 -2.15 23.02
C ASP A 671 16.95 -1.56 24.39
N GLN A 672 16.62 -0.27 24.43
CA GLN A 672 16.26 0.43 25.67
C GLN A 672 14.77 0.40 26.00
N ALA A 673 13.91 0.24 25.00
CA ALA A 673 12.48 0.08 25.19
C ALA A 673 12.17 -1.19 26.00
N SER A 674 11.04 -1.18 26.71
CA SER A 674 10.59 -2.38 27.40
C SER A 674 10.19 -3.44 26.37
N PRO A 675 10.37 -4.75 26.64
CA PRO A 675 10.01 -5.78 25.67
C PRO A 675 8.55 -5.75 25.21
N GLY A 676 7.64 -5.08 25.92
CA GLY A 676 6.25 -4.93 25.48
C GLY A 676 6.01 -3.74 24.55
N ASP A 677 6.92 -2.76 24.46
CA ASP A 677 6.64 -1.51 23.76
C ASP A 677 6.55 -1.75 22.25
N LEU A 678 5.52 -1.19 21.62
CA LEU A 678 5.31 -1.32 20.18
C LEU A 678 6.20 -0.31 19.44
N ILE A 679 7.17 -0.77 18.66
CA ILE A 679 8.02 0.11 17.85
C ILE A 679 7.63 -0.08 16.39
N ILE A 680 6.88 0.88 15.85
CA ILE A 680 6.33 0.84 14.50
C ILE A 680 7.06 1.87 13.64
N GLY A 681 7.64 1.45 12.51
CA GLY A 681 8.35 2.35 11.60
C GLY A 681 7.59 2.64 10.31
N ASN A 682 7.70 3.84 9.77
CA ASN A 682 7.38 4.12 8.38
C ASN A 682 8.52 3.59 7.48
N THR A 683 8.57 2.26 7.30
CA THR A 683 9.76 1.55 6.80
C THR A 683 9.58 0.86 5.46
N ILE A 684 8.68 -0.14 5.33
CA ILE A 684 8.57 -0.98 4.14
C ILE A 684 8.12 -0.16 2.95
N ARG A 685 8.94 -0.14 1.88
CA ARG A 685 8.73 0.71 0.70
C ARG A 685 9.40 0.19 -0.56
N ASN A 686 8.62 -0.12 -1.60
CA ASN A 686 9.14 -0.58 -2.90
C ASN A 686 10.17 0.39 -3.49
N GLU A 687 9.99 1.71 -3.35
CA GLU A 687 10.90 2.68 -3.96
C GLU A 687 12.27 2.80 -3.28
N ARG A 688 12.51 2.02 -2.22
CA ARG A 688 13.78 1.97 -1.50
C ARG A 688 14.50 0.66 -1.80
N GLU A 689 15.82 0.72 -1.79
CA GLU A 689 16.67 -0.46 -1.92
C GLU A 689 16.25 -1.56 -0.90
N GLY A 690 16.07 -2.77 -1.42
CA GLY A 690 15.64 -3.94 -0.65
C GLY A 690 14.30 -3.80 0.08
N GLY A 691 13.49 -2.81 -0.27
CA GLY A 691 12.22 -2.53 0.40
C GLY A 691 12.37 -1.96 1.82
N SER A 692 13.59 -1.59 2.25
CA SER A 692 13.96 -1.33 3.66
C SER A 692 13.59 -2.47 4.63
N ARG A 693 13.59 -3.73 4.16
CA ARG A 693 13.22 -4.92 4.96
C ARG A 693 14.12 -5.14 6.18
N GLY A 694 15.38 -4.69 6.16
CA GLY A 694 16.34 -4.89 7.25
C GLY A 694 15.88 -4.37 8.61
N LEU A 695 15.12 -3.26 8.64
CA LEU A 695 14.59 -2.70 9.89
C LEU A 695 13.53 -3.58 10.56
N MET A 696 12.86 -4.46 9.81
CA MET A 696 11.83 -5.35 10.36
C MET A 696 12.38 -6.40 11.34
N GLN A 697 13.71 -6.52 11.44
CA GLN A 697 14.38 -7.35 12.45
C GLN A 697 14.22 -6.79 13.88
N ILE A 698 14.10 -5.46 14.02
CA ILE A 698 13.96 -4.77 15.31
C ILE A 698 12.59 -4.11 15.51
N LEU A 699 11.85 -3.84 14.43
CA LEU A 699 10.53 -3.23 14.51
C LEU A 699 9.43 -4.26 14.77
N SER A 700 8.43 -3.88 15.57
CA SER A 700 7.20 -4.66 15.79
C SER A 700 6.28 -4.63 14.56
N GLY A 701 6.44 -3.65 13.68
CA GLY A 701 5.56 -3.46 12.53
C GLY A 701 5.95 -2.30 11.63
N SER A 702 5.19 -2.14 10.54
CA SER A 702 5.37 -1.07 9.57
C SER A 702 4.08 -0.29 9.33
N TYR A 703 4.21 1.03 9.36
CA TYR A 703 3.35 1.91 8.56
C TYR A 703 3.88 1.95 7.13
N VAL A 704 2.97 1.97 6.16
CA VAL A 704 3.33 1.88 4.73
C VAL A 704 2.67 3.03 3.97
N GLU A 705 3.46 3.87 3.33
CA GLU A 705 3.01 4.94 2.44
C GLU A 705 3.87 4.97 1.18
N ARG A 706 3.44 5.72 0.15
CA ARG A 706 4.16 5.82 -1.14
C ARG A 706 4.39 4.46 -1.81
N TRP A 707 3.58 3.48 -1.45
CA TRP A 707 3.64 2.09 -1.87
C TRP A 707 3.43 1.87 -3.38
N HIS A 708 2.90 2.85 -4.10
CA HIS A 708 2.72 2.80 -5.55
C HIS A 708 3.97 3.27 -6.32
N LEU A 709 4.98 3.87 -5.66
CA LEU A 709 6.09 4.48 -6.38
C LEU A 709 7.08 3.44 -6.94
N PRO A 710 7.46 3.56 -8.22
CA PRO A 710 8.51 2.73 -8.82
C PRO A 710 9.88 2.87 -8.13
N TYR A 711 10.65 1.79 -8.16
CA TYR A 711 12.07 1.78 -7.85
C TYR A 711 12.88 2.17 -9.09
N ASN A 712 13.64 3.26 -8.98
CA ASN A 712 14.30 3.88 -10.13
C ASN A 712 15.53 3.13 -10.63
N ASP A 713 16.18 2.31 -9.79
CA ASP A 713 17.40 1.58 -10.17
C ASP A 713 17.09 0.11 -10.53
N SER A 714 15.84 -0.19 -10.91
CA SER A 714 15.47 -1.51 -11.40
C SER A 714 16.11 -1.80 -12.77
N PRO A 715 16.54 -3.05 -13.04
CA PRO A 715 17.01 -3.47 -14.36
C PRO A 715 15.99 -3.28 -15.50
N VAL A 716 14.72 -3.09 -15.15
CA VAL A 716 13.60 -2.83 -16.06
C VAL A 716 12.85 -1.64 -15.47
N ILE A 717 12.49 -0.64 -16.29
CA ILE A 717 11.59 0.41 -15.80
C ILE A 717 10.35 -0.23 -15.21
N GLN A 718 10.17 -0.02 -13.92
CA GLN A 718 9.03 -0.53 -13.19
C GLN A 718 7.84 0.39 -13.45
N SER A 719 6.73 -0.16 -13.94
CA SER A 719 5.47 0.59 -14.01
C SER A 719 4.91 0.82 -12.61
N GLU A 720 3.95 1.74 -12.46
CA GLU A 720 3.25 1.91 -11.18
C GLU A 720 2.51 0.63 -10.77
N ALA A 721 1.91 -0.09 -11.73
CA ALA A 721 1.24 -1.37 -11.49
C ALA A 721 2.20 -2.45 -10.96
N ASP A 722 3.42 -2.52 -11.52
CA ASP A 722 4.47 -3.41 -11.01
C ASP A 722 4.91 -3.04 -9.59
N ALA A 723 5.06 -1.74 -9.31
CA ALA A 723 5.40 -1.24 -7.98
C ALA A 723 4.32 -1.60 -6.94
N LYS A 724 3.05 -1.44 -7.30
CA LYS A 724 1.91 -1.87 -6.46
C LYS A 724 1.95 -3.38 -6.21
N CYS A 725 2.25 -4.19 -7.22
CA CYS A 725 2.38 -5.64 -7.05
C CYS A 725 3.49 -6.04 -6.06
N VAL A 726 4.66 -5.40 -6.15
CA VAL A 726 5.77 -5.66 -5.22
C VAL A 726 5.40 -5.20 -3.81
N SER A 727 4.79 -4.03 -3.65
CA SER A 727 4.35 -3.53 -2.35
C SER A 727 3.31 -4.42 -1.69
N ILE A 728 2.37 -4.99 -2.46
CA ILE A 728 1.44 -6.03 -1.98
C ILE A 728 2.22 -7.21 -1.41
N GLN A 729 3.27 -7.67 -2.09
CA GLN A 729 4.08 -8.79 -1.59
C GLN A 729 4.88 -8.42 -0.32
N LEU A 730 5.53 -7.25 -0.29
CA LEU A 730 6.25 -6.76 0.89
C LEU A 730 5.33 -6.67 2.13
N MET A 731 4.13 -6.12 1.94
CA MET A 731 3.11 -6.01 2.98
C MET A 731 2.65 -7.38 3.49
N ARG A 732 2.37 -8.32 2.57
CA ARG A 732 1.94 -9.67 2.94
C ARG A 732 3.03 -10.47 3.64
N GLU A 733 4.29 -10.32 3.23
CA GLU A 733 5.42 -10.95 3.91
C GLU A 733 5.46 -10.53 5.39
N ALA A 734 5.40 -9.22 5.66
CA ALA A 734 5.40 -8.70 7.03
C ALA A 734 4.19 -9.20 7.84
N ALA A 735 3.00 -9.16 7.24
CA ALA A 735 1.76 -9.58 7.88
C ALA A 735 1.75 -11.08 8.21
N LEU A 736 2.22 -11.94 7.30
CA LEU A 736 2.37 -13.38 7.54
C LEU A 736 3.43 -13.71 8.58
N LYS A 737 4.47 -12.88 8.69
CA LYS A 737 5.46 -12.92 9.76
C LYS A 737 4.93 -12.38 11.09
N GLY A 738 3.64 -12.02 11.18
CA GLY A 738 2.98 -11.59 12.40
C GLY A 738 3.35 -10.18 12.86
N LYS A 739 3.96 -9.38 11.99
CA LYS A 739 4.28 -7.97 12.24
C LYS A 739 3.01 -7.13 12.14
N ILE A 740 2.91 -6.07 12.93
CA ILE A 740 1.80 -5.10 12.81
C ILE A 740 1.91 -4.38 11.47
N LEU A 741 0.83 -4.37 10.70
CA LEU A 741 0.76 -3.65 9.43
C LEU A 741 -0.29 -2.54 9.49
N MET A 742 0.15 -1.32 9.22
CA MET A 742 -0.68 -0.10 9.22
C MET A 742 -0.54 0.61 7.87
N PRO A 743 -1.12 0.06 6.79
CA PRO A 743 -0.95 0.62 5.47
C PRO A 743 -1.84 1.87 5.32
N ALA A 744 -1.25 2.93 4.78
CA ALA A 744 -1.93 4.12 4.30
C ALA A 744 -2.14 3.98 2.79
N LEU A 745 -3.17 3.21 2.43
CA LEU A 745 -3.51 2.89 1.04
C LEU A 745 -4.24 4.03 0.34
N HIS A 746 -4.48 5.14 1.04
CA HIS A 746 -5.34 6.20 0.58
C HIS A 746 -4.74 7.10 -0.49
N ASP A 747 -5.55 7.43 -1.48
CA ASP A 747 -5.32 8.54 -2.40
C ASP A 747 -5.94 9.77 -1.73
N ARG A 748 -5.16 10.51 -0.91
CA ARG A 748 -5.71 11.61 -0.10
C ARG A 748 -6.49 12.54 -1.01
N LEU A 749 -7.77 12.71 -0.71
CA LEU A 749 -8.51 13.86 -1.23
C LEU A 749 -7.69 15.10 -0.92
N ASP A 750 -7.36 15.87 -1.95
CA ASP A 750 -6.50 17.03 -1.80
C ASP A 750 -7.11 17.98 -0.76
N ASN A 751 -6.32 18.40 0.23
CA ASN A 751 -6.81 19.23 1.32
C ASN A 751 -7.41 20.56 0.82
N SER A 752 -6.88 21.12 -0.27
CA SER A 752 -7.45 22.32 -0.88
C SER A 752 -8.79 22.04 -1.57
N TYR A 753 -8.95 20.85 -2.16
CA TYR A 753 -10.23 20.41 -2.68
C TYR A 753 -11.27 20.25 -1.56
N ILE A 754 -10.93 19.55 -0.47
CA ILE A 754 -11.79 19.42 0.71
C ILE A 754 -12.21 20.80 1.23
N ASP A 755 -11.23 21.71 1.40
CA ASP A 755 -11.47 23.08 1.88
C ASP A 755 -12.43 23.85 0.95
N ASP A 756 -12.26 23.73 -0.37
CA ASP A 756 -13.08 24.41 -1.38
C ASP A 756 -14.53 23.86 -1.42
N GLU A 757 -14.70 22.53 -1.29
CA GLU A 757 -16.02 21.88 -1.27
C GLU A 757 -16.82 22.23 -0.01
N ILE A 758 -16.18 22.20 1.17
CA ILE A 758 -16.78 22.62 2.44
C ILE A 758 -17.12 24.12 2.38
N ALA A 759 -16.21 24.97 1.90
CA ALA A 759 -16.47 26.40 1.77
C ALA A 759 -17.64 26.71 0.81
N ALA A 760 -17.95 25.78 -0.10
CA ALA A 760 -19.07 25.88 -1.03
C ALA A 760 -20.36 25.21 -0.54
N GLY A 761 -20.37 24.55 0.62
CA GLY A 761 -21.53 23.85 1.18
C GLY A 761 -21.92 22.59 0.40
N ARG A 762 -20.92 21.86 -0.12
CA ARG A 762 -21.09 20.63 -0.93
C ARG A 762 -20.62 19.38 -0.19
N GLU A 763 -20.83 19.32 1.13
CA GLU A 763 -20.40 18.22 1.99
C GLU A 763 -21.01 16.87 1.57
N ASN A 764 -22.23 16.86 1.03
CA ASN A 764 -22.85 15.64 0.50
C ASN A 764 -22.11 15.07 -0.71
N GLU A 765 -21.57 15.93 -1.59
CA GLU A 765 -20.78 15.48 -2.75
C GLU A 765 -19.47 14.85 -2.28
N LEU A 766 -18.87 15.42 -1.23
CA LEU A 766 -17.67 14.88 -0.60
C LEU A 766 -17.92 13.53 0.08
N LEU A 767 -19.08 13.35 0.71
CA LEU A 767 -19.53 12.07 1.27
C LEU A 767 -19.70 10.97 0.21
N GLU A 768 -20.31 11.30 -0.93
CA GLU A 768 -20.43 10.34 -2.04
C GLU A 768 -19.06 9.95 -2.61
N LEU A 769 -18.14 10.91 -2.73
CA LEU A 769 -16.76 10.62 -3.17
C LEU A 769 -16.00 9.74 -2.17
N ILE A 770 -16.22 9.93 -0.87
CA ILE A 770 -15.67 9.08 0.19
C ILE A 770 -16.17 7.63 0.05
N ARG A 771 -17.47 7.45 -0.21
CA ARG A 771 -18.07 6.12 -0.46
C ARG A 771 -17.52 5.44 -1.71
N GLU A 772 -17.20 6.20 -2.75
CA GLU A 772 -16.57 5.67 -3.96
C GLU A 772 -15.12 5.22 -3.69
N LYS A 773 -14.32 6.09 -3.09
CA LYS A 773 -12.88 5.87 -2.90
C LYS A 773 -12.55 4.78 -1.89
N VAL A 774 -13.37 4.62 -0.84
CA VAL A 774 -13.14 3.58 0.19
C VAL A 774 -13.17 2.16 -0.38
N THR A 775 -13.98 1.90 -1.42
CA THR A 775 -14.09 0.55 -2.01
C THR A 775 -12.75 0.06 -2.56
N VAL A 776 -12.06 0.89 -3.33
CA VAL A 776 -10.77 0.52 -3.95
C VAL A 776 -9.70 0.32 -2.88
N GLU A 777 -9.61 1.23 -1.91
CA GLU A 777 -8.62 1.15 -0.83
C GLU A 777 -8.85 -0.05 0.09
N MET A 778 -10.12 -0.34 0.40
CA MET A 778 -10.53 -1.51 1.15
C MET A 778 -10.17 -2.78 0.39
N ALA A 779 -10.36 -2.84 -0.93
CA ALA A 779 -9.95 -3.99 -1.73
C ALA A 779 -8.44 -4.24 -1.65
N TYR A 780 -7.60 -3.20 -1.78
CA TYR A 780 -6.15 -3.33 -1.55
C TYR A 780 -5.83 -3.87 -0.16
N TYR A 781 -6.49 -3.34 0.88
CA TYR A 781 -6.32 -3.81 2.26
C TYR A 781 -6.70 -5.29 2.41
N LEU A 782 -7.86 -5.70 1.89
CA LEU A 782 -8.33 -7.08 2.00
C LEU A 782 -7.45 -8.06 1.23
N ILE A 783 -6.85 -7.65 0.11
CA ILE A 783 -5.83 -8.45 -0.57
C ILE A 783 -4.61 -8.73 0.34
N ILE A 784 -4.16 -7.74 1.12
CA ILE A 784 -2.97 -7.89 1.99
C ILE A 784 -3.28 -8.40 3.40
N ALA A 785 -4.54 -8.33 3.84
CA ALA A 785 -4.91 -8.51 5.24
C ALA A 785 -4.51 -9.89 5.79
N GLU A 786 -3.69 -9.90 6.82
CA GLU A 786 -3.48 -11.05 7.70
C GLU A 786 -3.68 -10.61 9.15
N LYS A 787 -3.58 -11.53 10.10
CA LYS A 787 -3.68 -11.20 11.52
C LYS A 787 -2.73 -10.06 11.88
N TYR A 788 -3.22 -9.05 12.60
CA TYR A 788 -2.52 -7.82 12.98
C TYR A 788 -2.27 -6.81 11.84
N SER A 789 -3.08 -6.88 10.78
CA SER A 789 -3.19 -5.82 9.77
C SER A 789 -4.41 -4.93 10.05
N TYR A 790 -4.25 -3.61 10.05
CA TYR A 790 -5.31 -2.66 10.39
C TYR A 790 -5.57 -1.73 9.21
N PHE A 791 -6.82 -1.56 8.79
CA PHE A 791 -7.19 -0.65 7.71
C PHE A 791 -7.30 0.79 8.21
N ARG A 792 -6.96 1.77 7.35
CA ARG A 792 -7.23 3.19 7.59
C ARG A 792 -7.89 3.77 6.36
N TYR A 793 -9.09 4.29 6.53
CA TYR A 793 -9.71 5.22 5.60
C TYR A 793 -10.03 6.52 6.35
N GLN A 794 -9.13 7.50 6.19
CA GLN A 794 -9.19 8.77 6.92
C GLN A 794 -8.64 9.87 6.00
N PRO A 795 -9.50 10.54 5.21
CA PRO A 795 -9.12 11.60 4.28
C PRO A 795 -8.21 12.67 4.89
N ASP A 796 -8.53 13.16 6.10
CA ASP A 796 -7.63 14.00 6.90
C ASP A 796 -7.74 13.67 8.39
N GLN A 797 -6.69 13.95 9.16
CA GLN A 797 -6.55 13.57 10.58
C GLN A 797 -6.77 14.75 11.55
N ASN A 798 -7.07 15.95 11.05
CA ASN A 798 -7.31 17.14 11.88
C ASN A 798 -8.76 17.20 12.35
N THR A 799 -9.00 16.73 13.58
CA THR A 799 -10.32 16.66 14.21
C THR A 799 -10.90 18.02 14.60
N GLU A 800 -10.07 19.07 14.68
CA GLU A 800 -10.53 20.43 15.00
C GLU A 800 -10.97 21.19 13.74
N LYS A 801 -10.31 20.96 12.61
CA LYS A 801 -10.54 21.68 11.35
C LYS A 801 -11.74 21.13 10.58
N TYR A 802 -11.89 19.81 10.54
CA TYR A 802 -12.82 19.14 9.63
C TYR A 802 -13.99 18.46 10.35
N PRO A 803 -15.15 18.32 9.68
CA PRO A 803 -16.28 17.56 10.20
C PRO A 803 -15.95 16.07 10.37
N GLU A 804 -16.74 15.38 11.20
CA GLU A 804 -16.52 13.99 11.61
C GLU A 804 -16.27 13.03 10.45
N PHE A 805 -17.09 13.08 9.40
CA PHE A 805 -16.97 12.19 8.24
C PHE A 805 -15.65 12.30 7.47
N ILE A 806 -14.81 13.32 7.72
CA ILE A 806 -13.48 13.47 7.11
C ILE A 806 -12.39 12.75 7.92
N TRP A 807 -12.52 12.72 9.25
CA TRP A 807 -11.52 12.09 10.12
C TRP A 807 -11.97 10.74 10.69
N ASP A 808 -13.26 10.43 10.61
CA ASP A 808 -13.87 9.14 10.91
C ASP A 808 -15.18 8.95 10.10
N PRO A 809 -15.13 8.27 8.93
CA PRO A 809 -16.30 8.07 8.09
C PRO A 809 -17.15 6.84 8.46
N THR A 810 -16.92 6.21 9.63
CA THR A 810 -17.58 4.94 10.02
C THR A 810 -19.10 4.96 9.85
N ASP A 811 -19.75 5.99 10.37
CA ASP A 811 -21.22 6.11 10.34
C ASP A 811 -21.79 6.39 8.95
N TYR A 812 -20.92 6.70 7.97
CA TYR A 812 -21.30 7.11 6.62
C TYR A 812 -20.95 6.08 5.54
N VAL A 813 -20.08 5.12 5.88
CA VAL A 813 -19.55 4.07 5.00
C VAL A 813 -19.85 2.70 5.62
N GLY A 814 -20.90 2.04 5.11
CA GLY A 814 -21.40 0.79 5.67
C GLY A 814 -20.36 -0.34 5.67
N GLU A 815 -19.49 -0.38 4.67
CA GLU A 815 -18.42 -1.36 4.50
C GLU A 815 -17.46 -1.43 5.70
N LEU A 816 -17.31 -0.34 6.46
CA LEU A 816 -16.45 -0.29 7.65
C LEU A 816 -17.06 -1.02 8.87
N THR A 817 -18.36 -1.34 8.83
CA THR A 817 -19.09 -1.95 9.95
C THR A 817 -19.72 -3.30 9.60
N ARG A 818 -19.62 -3.75 8.34
CA ARG A 818 -20.14 -5.04 7.89
C ARG A 818 -19.35 -6.21 8.51
N PRO A 819 -20.01 -7.36 8.78
CA PRO A 819 -19.32 -8.57 9.17
C PRO A 819 -18.29 -8.96 8.10
N LEU A 820 -17.04 -9.20 8.50
CA LEU A 820 -15.94 -9.56 7.57
C LEU A 820 -15.64 -11.06 7.60
N GLY A 821 -15.38 -11.58 8.80
CA GLY A 821 -14.91 -12.94 9.08
C GLY A 821 -13.49 -13.21 8.57
N PRO A 822 -12.87 -14.34 8.95
CA PRO A 822 -11.50 -14.64 8.56
C PRO A 822 -11.37 -14.87 7.04
N PRO A 823 -10.18 -14.64 6.45
CA PRO A 823 -9.92 -14.99 5.06
C PRO A 823 -10.06 -16.51 4.86
N LEU A 824 -10.73 -16.93 3.78
CA LEU A 824 -10.90 -18.34 3.39
C LEU A 824 -9.63 -18.93 2.76
N GLY A 825 -8.68 -18.07 2.39
CA GLY A 825 -7.41 -18.46 1.82
C GLY A 825 -6.49 -17.27 1.49
N PRO A 826 -5.31 -17.56 0.94
CA PRO A 826 -4.45 -16.53 0.34
C PRO A 826 -5.16 -15.89 -0.86
N PRO A 827 -4.83 -14.63 -1.19
CA PRO A 827 -5.21 -14.03 -2.46
C PRO A 827 -4.59 -14.78 -3.65
N VAL A 828 -5.32 -14.76 -4.76
CA VAL A 828 -4.95 -15.32 -6.06
C VAL A 828 -4.60 -14.17 -7.00
N LYS A 829 -3.52 -14.29 -7.77
CA LYS A 829 -3.06 -13.29 -8.74
C LYS A 829 -3.14 -13.85 -10.17
N ASN A 830 -3.72 -13.09 -11.08
CA ASN A 830 -3.69 -13.34 -12.52
C ASN A 830 -3.35 -12.04 -13.26
N GLY A 831 -2.10 -11.89 -13.71
CA GLY A 831 -1.59 -10.63 -14.22
C GLY A 831 -1.66 -9.53 -13.15
N TYR A 832 -2.37 -8.44 -13.45
CA TYR A 832 -2.66 -7.35 -12.49
C TYR A 832 -3.99 -7.52 -11.73
N ILE A 833 -4.70 -8.63 -11.94
CA ILE A 833 -5.95 -8.91 -11.24
C ILE A 833 -5.66 -9.75 -10.00
N TYR A 834 -6.17 -9.31 -8.85
CA TYR A 834 -6.11 -10.00 -7.58
C TYR A 834 -7.52 -10.34 -7.09
N THR A 835 -7.71 -11.54 -6.57
CA THR A 835 -8.96 -11.97 -5.95
C THR A 835 -8.72 -12.60 -4.59
N ARG A 836 -9.64 -12.40 -3.64
CA ARG A 836 -9.59 -13.06 -2.33
C ARG A 836 -10.98 -13.18 -1.71
N SER A 837 -11.22 -14.26 -0.99
CA SER A 837 -12.49 -14.50 -0.28
C SER A 837 -12.27 -14.48 1.23
N PHE A 838 -13.21 -13.88 1.95
CA PHE A 838 -13.41 -13.93 3.39
C PHE A 838 -14.74 -14.63 3.68
N GLU A 839 -15.02 -14.94 4.95
CA GLU A 839 -16.30 -15.58 5.32
C GLU A 839 -17.52 -14.80 4.81
N HIS A 840 -17.43 -13.47 4.79
CA HIS A 840 -18.55 -12.61 4.44
C HIS A 840 -18.34 -11.70 3.22
N VAL A 841 -17.19 -11.76 2.53
CA VAL A 841 -16.94 -10.90 1.36
C VAL A 841 -15.97 -11.53 0.36
N ASP A 842 -16.32 -11.41 -0.92
CA ASP A 842 -15.44 -11.68 -2.05
C ASP A 842 -14.86 -10.38 -2.60
N VAL A 843 -13.56 -10.39 -2.85
CA VAL A 843 -12.76 -9.25 -3.32
C VAL A 843 -12.28 -9.55 -4.72
N TRP A 844 -12.50 -8.59 -5.63
CA TRP A 844 -11.86 -8.52 -6.94
C TRP A 844 -11.20 -7.15 -7.10
N LEU A 845 -9.95 -7.12 -7.51
CA LEU A 845 -9.14 -5.91 -7.63
C LEU A 845 -8.28 -5.97 -8.90
N ASN A 846 -8.30 -4.93 -9.71
CA ASN A 846 -7.36 -4.72 -10.80
C ASN A 846 -6.39 -3.58 -10.43
N VAL A 847 -5.12 -3.92 -10.19
CA VAL A 847 -4.12 -2.94 -9.71
C VAL A 847 -3.57 -2.04 -10.81
N GLU A 848 -3.78 -2.39 -12.08
CA GLU A 848 -3.36 -1.57 -13.23
C GLU A 848 -4.33 -0.41 -13.47
N THR A 849 -5.64 -0.65 -13.30
CA THR A 849 -6.69 0.35 -13.54
C THR A 849 -7.27 0.96 -12.27
N ASP A 850 -6.87 0.47 -11.09
CA ASP A 850 -7.47 0.80 -9.79
C ASP A 850 -8.99 0.54 -9.73
N GLU A 851 -9.47 -0.47 -10.45
CA GLU A 851 -10.86 -0.91 -10.38
C GLU A 851 -11.02 -2.01 -9.32
N ALA A 852 -12.08 -1.93 -8.51
CA ALA A 852 -12.35 -2.91 -7.48
C ALA A 852 -13.84 -3.23 -7.34
N VAL A 853 -14.14 -4.46 -6.94
CA VAL A 853 -15.49 -4.93 -6.60
C VAL A 853 -15.41 -5.69 -5.28
N LEU A 854 -16.23 -5.28 -4.31
CA LEU A 854 -16.44 -5.99 -3.05
C LEU A 854 -17.85 -6.57 -3.06
N THR A 855 -17.96 -7.89 -3.03
CA THR A 855 -19.24 -8.61 -3.02
C THR A 855 -19.44 -9.20 -1.63
N TRP A 856 -20.18 -8.50 -0.77
CA TRP A 856 -20.49 -8.98 0.57
C TRP A 856 -21.54 -10.09 0.47
N SER A 857 -21.29 -11.25 1.08
CA SER A 857 -22.31 -12.27 1.25
C SER A 857 -23.16 -11.86 2.43
N ASP A 858 -24.33 -11.31 2.15
CA ASP A 858 -25.18 -10.82 3.21
C ASP A 858 -25.58 -11.97 4.14
N GLU A 859 -25.34 -11.84 5.45
CA GLU A 859 -26.21 -12.51 6.42
C GLU A 859 -27.60 -11.91 6.23
N GLY A 860 -28.38 -12.53 5.33
CA GLY A 860 -29.76 -12.19 5.01
C GLY A 860 -29.94 -10.70 4.81
N GLU A 861 -29.52 -10.17 3.66
CA GLU A 861 -29.86 -8.81 3.24
C GLU A 861 -31.34 -8.63 3.56
N ASN A 862 -31.64 -7.67 4.44
CA ASN A 862 -33.01 -7.24 4.67
C ASN A 862 -33.38 -6.51 3.38
N SER A 863 -33.74 -7.28 2.35
CA SER A 863 -34.01 -6.74 1.02
C SER A 863 -35.21 -5.82 1.15
N LEU A 864 -35.15 -4.67 0.47
CA LEU A 864 -36.31 -3.81 0.34
C LEU A 864 -37.37 -4.54 -0.48
N ILE A 865 -38.38 -5.08 0.18
CA ILE A 865 -39.48 -5.84 -0.43
C ILE A 865 -40.76 -5.00 -0.55
N GLY A 866 -40.79 -3.81 0.05
CA GLY A 866 -41.85 -2.84 -0.18
C GLY A 866 -41.48 -1.40 0.13
N GLU A 867 -42.04 -0.43 -0.61
CA GLU A 867 -41.84 1.00 -0.36
C GLU A 867 -42.99 1.89 -0.87
N ASP A 868 -43.20 3.04 -0.23
CA ASP A 868 -44.04 4.15 -0.70
C ASP A 868 -43.55 5.47 -0.10
N ASP A 869 -43.02 6.35 -0.95
CA ASP A 869 -42.63 7.73 -0.64
C ASP A 869 -43.72 8.76 -1.01
N PHE A 870 -44.86 8.28 -1.52
CA PHE A 870 -45.98 9.09 -2.00
C PHE A 870 -45.71 10.00 -3.22
N ASP A 871 -44.56 9.88 -3.90
CA ASP A 871 -44.17 10.72 -5.04
C ASP A 871 -44.24 10.04 -6.40
N GLY A 872 -44.25 8.70 -6.46
CA GLY A 872 -44.58 7.97 -7.69
C GLY A 872 -43.82 6.66 -7.89
N ASP A 873 -42.66 6.51 -7.26
CA ASP A 873 -41.95 5.25 -7.19
C ASP A 873 -42.47 4.47 -5.97
N SER A 874 -42.95 3.25 -6.19
CA SER A 874 -43.59 2.47 -5.13
C SER A 874 -43.51 0.97 -5.37
N LEU A 875 -43.24 0.23 -4.30
CA LEU A 875 -43.14 -1.23 -4.26
C LEU A 875 -44.18 -1.75 -3.27
N TYR A 876 -45.39 -2.06 -3.76
CA TYR A 876 -46.45 -2.72 -2.99
C TYR A 876 -47.45 -3.39 -3.94
N GLU A 877 -48.15 -4.43 -3.46
CA GLU A 877 -49.21 -5.10 -4.22
C GLU A 877 -50.45 -4.21 -4.38
N SER A 878 -50.85 -3.54 -3.29
CA SER A 878 -51.92 -2.56 -3.35
C SER A 878 -51.88 -1.56 -2.21
N ARG A 879 -52.32 -0.33 -2.50
CA ARG A 879 -52.56 0.74 -1.53
C ARG A 879 -53.99 1.25 -1.64
N THR A 880 -54.73 1.23 -0.54
CA THR A 880 -56.12 1.70 -0.47
C THR A 880 -56.28 2.77 0.60
N ILE A 881 -56.69 3.97 0.17
CA ILE A 881 -57.10 5.07 1.07
C ILE A 881 -58.61 5.00 1.26
N ASN A 882 -59.06 4.51 2.42
CA ASN A 882 -60.48 4.39 2.72
C ASN A 882 -61.04 5.72 3.23
N ASN A 883 -62.04 6.24 2.50
CA ASN A 883 -62.63 7.55 2.73
C ASN A 883 -61.57 8.67 2.62
N GLY A 884 -60.83 8.77 1.52
CA GLY A 884 -59.93 9.90 1.28
C GLY A 884 -60.67 11.24 1.32
N ILE A 885 -60.09 12.26 1.96
CA ILE A 885 -60.65 13.61 2.00
C ILE A 885 -59.55 14.65 2.19
N ASN A 886 -59.68 15.77 1.50
CA ASN A 886 -58.84 16.94 1.66
C ASN A 886 -59.78 18.16 1.67
N SER A 887 -60.04 18.69 2.86
CA SER A 887 -60.96 19.82 3.09
C SER A 887 -60.46 20.72 4.22
N ASP A 888 -61.03 21.92 4.33
CA ASP A 888 -60.64 22.96 5.30
C ASP A 888 -60.66 22.53 6.79
N ASN A 889 -61.23 21.38 7.13
CA ASN A 889 -61.38 20.94 8.53
C ASN A 889 -61.09 19.45 8.76
N ILE A 890 -60.79 18.68 7.71
CA ILE A 890 -60.59 17.23 7.74
C ILE A 890 -59.63 16.88 6.59
N LEU A 891 -58.54 16.17 6.91
CA LEU A 891 -57.55 15.67 5.97
C LEU A 891 -57.23 14.19 6.25
N TRP A 892 -57.31 13.39 5.19
CA TRP A 892 -56.89 11.99 5.14
C TRP A 892 -56.54 11.67 3.70
N GLN A 893 -55.42 12.22 3.23
CA GLN A 893 -55.03 12.11 1.83
C GLN A 893 -53.54 12.42 1.65
N ILE A 894 -53.00 11.90 0.55
CA ILE A 894 -51.70 12.34 0.04
C ILE A 894 -51.82 13.81 -0.36
N VAL A 895 -50.97 14.64 0.23
CA VAL A 895 -50.92 16.08 0.01
C VAL A 895 -49.49 16.56 0.02
N ASN A 896 -49.28 17.70 -0.60
CA ASN A 896 -48.08 18.51 -0.47
C ASN A 896 -48.52 19.93 -0.15
N ARG A 897 -47.56 20.84 -0.02
CA ARG A 897 -47.81 22.26 0.25
C ARG A 897 -48.81 22.92 -0.70
N ALA A 898 -48.82 22.54 -1.98
CA ALA A 898 -49.68 23.14 -2.99
C ALA A 898 -51.11 22.57 -2.98
N THR A 899 -51.31 21.39 -2.41
CA THR A 899 -52.57 20.63 -2.51
C THR A 899 -53.31 20.53 -1.19
N VAL A 900 -52.62 20.68 -0.05
CA VAL A 900 -53.25 20.69 1.28
C VAL A 900 -54.26 21.85 1.42
N THR A 901 -55.50 21.55 1.81
CA THR A 901 -56.55 22.57 1.99
C THR A 901 -56.76 22.98 3.44
N THR A 902 -56.01 22.40 4.37
CA THR A 902 -56.10 22.68 5.81
C THR A 902 -54.88 23.47 6.28
N ASP A 903 -55.07 24.76 6.51
CA ASP A 903 -54.03 25.67 6.98
C ASP A 903 -53.55 25.35 8.42
N GLU A 904 -54.19 24.38 9.10
CA GLU A 904 -53.86 23.93 10.46
C GLU A 904 -52.82 22.78 10.50
N LEU A 905 -52.47 22.14 9.36
CA LEU A 905 -51.49 21.01 9.31
C LEU A 905 -50.15 21.40 8.67
N ILE A 906 -50.18 22.11 7.55
CA ILE A 906 -49.00 22.50 6.77
C ILE A 906 -49.18 23.98 6.40
N ASP A 907 -48.18 24.82 6.67
CA ASP A 907 -48.22 26.23 6.32
C ASP A 907 -48.24 26.43 4.79
N THR A 908 -49.38 26.86 4.24
CA THR A 908 -49.57 27.13 2.82
C THR A 908 -49.13 28.54 2.39
N SER A 909 -48.68 29.39 3.32
CA SER A 909 -48.51 30.83 3.10
C SER A 909 -47.16 31.29 2.52
N VAL A 910 -46.14 30.41 2.45
CA VAL A 910 -44.84 30.72 1.83
C VAL A 910 -44.72 30.03 0.47
N ALA A 911 -44.43 30.79 -0.59
CA ALA A 911 -44.00 30.18 -1.86
C ALA A 911 -42.60 29.58 -1.69
N ALA A 912 -42.32 28.41 -2.29
CA ALA A 912 -41.01 27.76 -2.22
C ALA A 912 -39.87 28.76 -2.51
N GLY A 913 -39.00 28.99 -1.52
CA GLY A 913 -37.87 29.93 -1.59
C GLY A 913 -38.17 31.42 -1.31
N GLY A 914 -39.32 31.78 -0.74
CA GLY A 914 -39.71 33.17 -0.44
C GLY A 914 -39.43 33.65 1.00
N VAL A 915 -39.20 34.96 1.16
CA VAL A 915 -39.10 35.65 2.47
C VAL A 915 -40.41 35.48 3.25
N VAL A 916 -40.29 35.02 4.50
CA VAL A 916 -41.40 34.83 5.45
C VAL A 916 -42.26 36.10 5.55
N ALA A 917 -43.50 36.03 5.05
CA ALA A 917 -44.49 37.06 5.30
C ALA A 917 -45.17 36.74 6.64
N LEU A 918 -45.27 37.72 7.54
CA LEU A 918 -46.01 37.60 8.79
C LEU A 918 -47.52 37.47 8.47
N ASP A 919 -48.04 36.25 8.34
CA ASP A 919 -49.48 36.01 8.35
C ASP A 919 -49.98 35.93 9.80
N SER A 920 -50.95 36.79 10.12
CA SER A 920 -51.61 36.80 11.43
C SER A 920 -52.50 35.58 11.70
N ALA A 921 -52.72 34.71 10.70
CA ALA A 921 -53.46 33.45 10.83
C ALA A 921 -52.59 32.28 11.33
N ASP A 922 -51.26 32.41 11.29
CA ASP A 922 -50.28 31.38 11.61
C ASP A 922 -50.18 31.12 13.13
N THR A 923 -51.16 30.39 13.68
CA THR A 923 -51.29 30.17 15.13
C THR A 923 -51.64 28.73 15.53
N TRP A 924 -51.80 27.79 14.56
CA TRP A 924 -52.49 26.51 14.83
C TRP A 924 -51.70 25.24 14.44
N GLY A 925 -50.71 25.22 13.53
CA GLY A 925 -49.79 24.07 13.39
C GLY A 925 -48.82 24.09 12.19
N PHE A 926 -47.65 23.43 12.33
CA PHE A 926 -46.61 23.22 11.31
C PHE A 926 -45.98 21.79 11.37
N LEU A 927 -45.91 21.09 10.23
CA LEU A 927 -44.96 19.97 10.00
C LEU A 927 -43.71 20.53 9.30
N GLY A 928 -42.53 20.21 9.84
CA GLY A 928 -41.18 20.66 9.49
C GLY A 928 -40.91 20.84 8.00
N THR A 929 -40.24 21.95 7.63
CA THR A 929 -39.95 22.37 6.24
C THR A 929 -38.95 21.48 5.49
N ASN A 930 -38.46 20.40 6.09
CA ASN A 930 -37.42 19.55 5.49
C ASN A 930 -37.93 18.65 4.34
N LYS A 931 -39.25 18.53 4.16
CA LYS A 931 -39.90 17.76 3.08
C LYS A 931 -40.66 18.70 2.13
N THR A 932 -40.27 18.71 0.85
CA THR A 932 -40.85 19.58 -0.19
C THR A 932 -41.75 18.83 -1.19
N ASP A 933 -41.86 17.53 -0.98
CA ASP A 933 -42.50 16.46 -1.71
C ASP A 933 -43.91 16.13 -1.16
N ASN A 934 -44.55 15.07 -1.66
CA ASN A 934 -45.83 14.61 -1.15
C ASN A 934 -45.66 13.82 0.15
N VAL A 935 -46.60 14.00 1.07
CA VAL A 935 -46.70 13.22 2.31
C VAL A 935 -48.13 12.75 2.52
N PHE A 936 -48.34 11.74 3.35
CA PHE A 936 -49.68 11.36 3.77
C PHE A 936 -50.15 12.21 4.96
N GLY A 937 -51.01 13.18 4.70
CA GLY A 937 -51.53 14.10 5.71
C GLY A 937 -52.71 13.53 6.49
N MET A 938 -52.71 13.71 7.80
CA MET A 938 -53.77 13.27 8.71
C MET A 938 -54.21 14.40 9.65
N TYR A 939 -55.45 14.85 9.49
CA TYR A 939 -56.03 15.89 10.33
C TYR A 939 -57.53 15.65 10.57
N ARG A 940 -57.94 15.60 11.84
CA ARG A 940 -59.35 15.45 12.30
C ARG A 940 -60.16 14.42 11.49
N ALA A 941 -60.15 13.14 11.88
CA ALA A 941 -60.77 12.08 11.08
C ALA A 941 -62.28 12.27 10.79
N GLY A 942 -63.07 12.88 11.67
CA GLY A 942 -64.53 13.05 11.49
C GLY A 942 -65.32 11.72 11.38
N GLY A 943 -64.67 10.61 11.72
CA GLY A 943 -65.08 9.21 11.54
C GLY A 943 -63.84 8.33 11.39
N ALA A 944 -63.92 7.01 11.63
CA ALA A 944 -62.75 6.14 11.50
C ALA A 944 -62.27 6.07 10.03
N ARG A 945 -60.96 6.26 9.81
CA ARG A 945 -60.34 6.21 8.48
C ARG A 945 -59.11 5.31 8.49
N THR A 946 -58.83 4.71 7.34
CA THR A 946 -57.72 3.77 7.18
C THR A 946 -56.95 4.00 5.88
N LEU A 947 -55.64 3.79 5.95
CA LEU A 947 -54.72 3.64 4.83
C LEU A 947 -54.19 2.21 4.93
N VAL A 948 -54.40 1.42 3.87
CA VAL A 948 -54.09 -0.01 3.89
C VAL A 948 -53.14 -0.35 2.76
N TYR A 949 -52.01 -0.97 3.11
CA TYR A 949 -51.06 -1.57 2.19
C TYR A 949 -51.20 -3.08 2.19
N THR A 950 -50.90 -3.68 1.05
CA THR A 950 -50.60 -5.11 0.90
C THR A 950 -49.23 -5.23 0.26
N PHE A 951 -48.35 -6.05 0.84
CA PHE A 951 -47.02 -6.38 0.33
C PHE A 951 -46.93 -7.88 0.10
N ASP A 952 -46.21 -8.29 -0.94
CA ASP A 952 -45.75 -9.67 -1.10
C ASP A 952 -44.54 -9.87 -0.19
N ILE A 953 -44.59 -10.88 0.67
CA ILE A 953 -43.50 -11.24 1.59
C ILE A 953 -43.07 -12.70 1.39
N SER A 954 -43.44 -13.30 0.25
CA SER A 954 -43.14 -14.69 -0.04
C SER A 954 -41.63 -14.93 -0.02
N GLY A 955 -41.18 -15.84 0.84
CA GLY A 955 -39.76 -16.17 1.00
C GLY A 955 -38.96 -15.20 1.89
N ALA A 956 -39.59 -14.14 2.40
CA ALA A 956 -38.96 -13.21 3.34
C ALA A 956 -39.24 -13.61 4.80
N GLU A 957 -38.19 -13.55 5.62
CA GLU A 957 -38.23 -13.68 7.08
C GLU A 957 -37.78 -12.36 7.74
N ASP A 958 -37.77 -12.28 9.07
CA ASP A 958 -37.25 -11.13 9.84
C ASP A 958 -37.76 -9.73 9.40
N LEU A 959 -39.05 -9.67 9.10
CA LEU A 959 -39.72 -8.50 8.53
C LEU A 959 -39.58 -7.24 9.41
N THR A 960 -39.11 -6.16 8.79
CA THR A 960 -38.91 -4.86 9.43
C THR A 960 -39.62 -3.76 8.64
N LEU A 961 -40.52 -3.02 9.29
CA LEU A 961 -41.26 -1.90 8.72
C LEU A 961 -40.66 -0.58 9.24
N GLU A 962 -40.24 0.29 8.34
CA GLU A 962 -39.79 1.65 8.63
C GLU A 962 -40.81 2.67 8.13
N MET A 963 -41.03 3.73 8.91
CA MET A 963 -41.92 4.83 8.56
C MET A 963 -41.42 6.13 9.16
N ASP A 964 -41.45 7.21 8.38
CA ASP A 964 -41.18 8.56 8.86
C ASP A 964 -42.46 9.22 9.36
N TRP A 965 -42.44 9.72 10.59
CA TRP A 965 -43.60 10.38 11.21
C TRP A 965 -43.25 11.76 11.75
N ALA A 966 -44.18 12.69 11.59
CA ALA A 966 -44.14 14.02 12.20
C ALA A 966 -45.51 14.36 12.81
N CYS A 967 -45.55 15.24 13.81
CA CYS A 967 -46.78 15.74 14.40
C CYS A 967 -46.74 17.24 14.69
N SER A 968 -47.90 17.88 14.65
CA SER A 968 -48.07 19.29 15.00
C SER A 968 -49.28 19.47 15.90
N GLY A 969 -49.26 20.50 16.76
CA GLY A 969 -50.41 20.94 17.55
C GLY A 969 -50.66 20.19 18.87
N ASP A 970 -51.88 20.34 19.42
CA ASP A 970 -52.29 19.73 20.70
C ASP A 970 -52.93 18.34 20.51
N ILE A 971 -52.26 17.31 21.03
CA ILE A 971 -52.57 15.90 20.80
C ILE A 971 -53.63 15.39 21.80
N ALA A 972 -54.80 14.95 21.31
CA ALA A 972 -55.85 14.31 22.11
C ALA A 972 -55.53 12.83 22.47
N ASP A 973 -56.31 12.19 23.33
CA ASP A 973 -56.05 10.79 23.75
C ASP A 973 -56.36 9.77 22.64
N LYS A 974 -55.36 8.90 22.37
CA LYS A 974 -55.26 7.83 21.34
C LYS A 974 -55.64 8.27 19.93
N ASN A 975 -54.65 8.64 19.12
CA ASN A 975 -54.89 9.32 17.85
C ASN A 975 -54.59 8.50 16.60
N THR A 976 -53.56 7.64 16.59
CA THR A 976 -53.17 6.88 15.39
C THR A 976 -52.52 5.55 15.76
N SER A 977 -52.82 4.48 15.01
CA SER A 977 -52.19 3.16 15.20
C SER A 977 -51.87 2.50 13.86
N VAL A 978 -50.80 1.71 13.83
CA VAL A 978 -50.42 0.85 12.69
C VAL A 978 -50.54 -0.61 13.10
N PHE A 979 -51.28 -1.37 12.29
CA PHE A 979 -51.53 -2.78 12.48
C PHE A 979 -50.97 -3.60 11.33
N CYS A 980 -50.34 -4.73 11.64
CA CYS A 980 -49.83 -5.69 10.66
C CYS A 980 -50.61 -7.01 10.75
N LEU A 981 -50.88 -7.61 9.58
CA LEU A 981 -51.56 -8.89 9.41
C LEU A 981 -50.83 -9.74 8.36
N ILE A 982 -50.35 -10.92 8.72
CA ILE A 982 -49.77 -11.87 7.75
C ILE A 982 -50.83 -12.89 7.36
N ASP A 983 -51.08 -13.06 6.06
CA ASP A 983 -52.00 -14.05 5.45
C ASP A 983 -53.41 -14.10 6.08
N GLY A 984 -53.95 -12.94 6.49
CA GLY A 984 -55.27 -12.90 7.14
C GLY A 984 -55.28 -13.39 8.60
N GLY A 985 -54.11 -13.56 9.21
CA GLY A 985 -53.89 -14.07 10.56
C GLY A 985 -54.21 -13.10 11.70
N ALA A 986 -53.49 -13.24 12.81
CA ALA A 986 -53.71 -12.40 14.00
C ALA A 986 -53.18 -10.98 13.79
N THR A 987 -53.91 -9.98 14.31
CA THR A 987 -53.50 -8.58 14.26
C THR A 987 -52.42 -8.26 15.28
N GLN A 988 -51.35 -7.66 14.78
CA GLN A 988 -50.22 -7.16 15.56
C GLN A 988 -50.27 -5.64 15.54
N THR A 989 -50.24 -4.98 16.70
CA THR A 989 -50.08 -3.53 16.76
C THR A 989 -48.60 -3.21 16.84
N VAL A 990 -48.05 -2.61 15.79
CA VAL A 990 -46.62 -2.31 15.71
C VAL A 990 -46.31 -0.88 16.11
N PHE A 991 -47.20 0.08 15.80
CA PHE A 991 -47.00 1.50 16.15
C PHE A 991 -48.27 2.09 16.80
N GLU A 992 -48.14 2.82 17.90
CA GLU A 992 -49.24 3.56 18.53
C GLU A 992 -48.81 4.98 18.93
N VAL A 993 -49.66 5.97 18.64
CA VAL A 993 -49.50 7.36 19.10
C VAL A 993 -50.57 7.70 20.15
N GLY A 994 -50.11 8.03 21.36
CA GLY A 994 -50.90 8.49 22.50
C GLY A 994 -50.63 9.94 22.90
N SER A 995 -51.27 10.39 23.99
CA SER A 995 -50.96 11.68 24.63
C SER A 995 -50.08 11.44 25.86
N SER A 996 -49.02 12.23 26.02
CA SER A 996 -48.09 12.12 27.16
C SER A 996 -48.58 12.85 28.42
N GLY A 997 -49.54 13.78 28.28
CA GLY A 997 -49.94 14.70 29.34
C GLY A 997 -48.86 15.75 29.71
N VAL A 998 -47.78 15.85 28.92
CA VAL A 998 -46.65 16.75 29.11
C VAL A 998 -46.69 17.86 28.06
N ASN A 999 -46.48 19.13 28.46
CA ASN A 999 -46.40 20.23 27.50
C ASN A 999 -45.16 20.12 26.60
N TRP A 1000 -45.27 20.54 25.34
CA TRP A 1000 -44.15 20.68 24.42
C TRP A 1000 -44.17 22.04 23.73
N ASN A 1001 -43.00 22.49 23.32
CA ASN A 1001 -42.81 23.74 22.60
C ASN A 1001 -42.60 23.42 21.12
N GLU A 1002 -43.49 23.92 20.27
CA GLU A 1002 -43.40 23.84 18.82
C GLU A 1002 -42.83 25.18 18.30
N THR A 1003 -41.82 25.16 17.44
CA THR A 1003 -41.19 26.40 16.95
C THR A 1003 -41.53 26.61 15.49
N LEU A 1004 -42.35 27.61 15.19
CA LEU A 1004 -42.71 27.97 13.82
C LEU A 1004 -41.47 28.48 13.06
N ASP A 1005 -41.49 28.36 11.72
CA ASP A 1005 -40.43 28.86 10.82
C ASP A 1005 -40.08 30.36 11.03
N ASN A 1006 -41.04 31.14 11.54
CA ASN A 1006 -40.84 32.56 11.86
C ASN A 1006 -40.14 32.79 13.23
N GLY A 1007 -39.72 31.73 13.91
CA GLY A 1007 -39.08 31.71 15.23
C GLY A 1007 -40.05 31.83 16.41
N THR A 1008 -41.37 31.81 16.16
CA THR A 1008 -42.39 31.85 17.23
C THR A 1008 -42.49 30.48 17.89
N VAL A 1009 -42.26 30.45 19.20
CA VAL A 1009 -42.46 29.23 20.00
C VAL A 1009 -43.89 29.19 20.55
N LEU A 1010 -44.64 28.14 20.21
CA LEU A 1010 -45.97 27.86 20.71
C LEU A 1010 -45.92 26.82 21.84
N ASP A 1011 -46.46 27.16 23.01
CA ASP A 1011 -46.63 26.21 24.13
C ASP A 1011 -47.89 25.37 23.90
N ARG A 1012 -47.71 24.07 23.70
CA ARG A 1012 -48.77 23.09 23.42
C ARG A 1012 -48.96 22.20 24.64
N ASN A 1013 -50.22 21.96 25.02
CA ASN A 1013 -50.53 21.37 26.33
C ASN A 1013 -50.33 19.84 26.44
N ARG A 1014 -49.97 19.11 25.38
CA ARG A 1014 -49.72 17.65 25.39
C ARG A 1014 -48.84 17.24 24.21
N SER A 1015 -47.71 16.55 24.45
CA SER A 1015 -46.88 15.94 23.40
C SER A 1015 -47.41 14.56 22.98
N ALA A 1016 -47.04 14.14 21.77
CA ALA A 1016 -47.34 12.81 21.25
C ALA A 1016 -46.40 11.77 21.89
N SER A 1017 -46.94 10.79 22.61
CA SER A 1017 -46.17 9.63 23.07
C SER A 1017 -46.25 8.51 22.02
N VAL A 1018 -45.12 7.84 21.76
CA VAL A 1018 -45.04 6.77 20.76
C VAL A 1018 -44.72 5.44 21.45
N LEU A 1019 -45.40 4.39 21.03
CA LEU A 1019 -45.02 3.01 21.32
C LEU A 1019 -44.66 2.29 20.01
N THR A 1020 -43.47 1.69 19.93
CA THR A 1020 -43.05 0.77 18.87
C THR A 1020 -43.02 -0.65 19.44
N ASN A 1021 -43.74 -1.58 18.83
CA ASN A 1021 -43.91 -2.96 19.30
C ASN A 1021 -44.28 -3.06 20.81
N GLY A 1022 -45.05 -2.08 21.31
CA GLY A 1022 -45.46 -1.98 22.72
C GLY A 1022 -44.41 -1.38 23.68
N VAL A 1023 -43.25 -0.95 23.19
CA VAL A 1023 -42.16 -0.30 23.94
C VAL A 1023 -42.15 1.21 23.69
N ALA A 1024 -41.86 2.02 24.71
CA ALA A 1024 -41.80 3.46 24.57
C ALA A 1024 -40.65 3.92 23.65
N ALA A 1025 -40.96 4.76 22.67
CA ALA A 1025 -40.04 5.34 21.71
C ALA A 1025 -39.97 6.87 21.84
N PRO A 1026 -39.02 7.57 21.18
CA PRO A 1026 -38.97 9.03 21.16
C PRO A 1026 -40.31 9.66 20.79
N HIS A 1027 -40.65 10.76 21.46
CA HIS A 1027 -41.85 11.55 21.16
C HIS A 1027 -41.78 12.13 19.75
N LEU A 1028 -42.91 12.15 19.04
CA LEU A 1028 -42.98 12.86 17.76
C LEU A 1028 -42.72 14.35 17.99
N THR A 1029 -41.96 14.94 17.08
CA THR A 1029 -41.76 16.38 16.97
C THR A 1029 -42.50 16.91 15.74
N ASP A 1030 -42.36 18.21 15.48
CA ASP A 1030 -42.76 18.85 14.24
C ASP A 1030 -41.91 18.40 13.04
N GLU A 1031 -40.73 17.80 13.24
CA GLU A 1031 -39.89 17.25 12.17
C GLU A 1031 -40.19 15.76 11.91
N PHE A 1032 -40.02 15.31 10.67
CA PHE A 1032 -40.13 13.89 10.32
C PHE A 1032 -38.99 13.08 10.95
N GLN A 1033 -39.36 11.99 11.63
CA GLN A 1033 -38.45 11.08 12.32
C GLN A 1033 -38.74 9.63 11.90
N THR A 1034 -37.71 8.84 11.63
CA THR A 1034 -37.84 7.43 11.25
C THR A 1034 -38.11 6.53 12.46
N TYR A 1035 -39.09 5.65 12.32
CA TYR A 1035 -39.41 4.61 13.29
C TYR A 1035 -39.33 3.22 12.65
N THR A 1036 -38.40 2.40 13.14
CA THR A 1036 -38.18 1.02 12.70
C THR A 1036 -38.94 0.04 13.62
N LEU A 1037 -39.71 -0.86 13.02
CA LEU A 1037 -40.69 -1.72 13.70
C LEU A 1037 -40.53 -3.18 13.26
N SER A 1038 -40.48 -4.12 14.19
CA SER A 1038 -40.48 -5.54 13.84
C SER A 1038 -41.89 -6.04 13.55
N VAL A 1039 -42.05 -6.92 12.57
CA VAL A 1039 -43.31 -7.62 12.28
C VAL A 1039 -43.10 -9.11 12.50
N GLU A 1040 -43.74 -9.69 13.52
CA GLU A 1040 -43.48 -11.10 13.86
C GLU A 1040 -44.18 -12.05 12.89
N GLY A 1041 -43.42 -13.00 12.33
CA GLY A 1041 -43.94 -14.13 11.56
C GLY A 1041 -43.48 -14.14 10.09
N THR A 1042 -43.83 -15.24 9.42
CA THR A 1042 -43.52 -15.49 8.00
C THR A 1042 -44.81 -15.83 7.25
N GLY A 1043 -44.84 -15.59 5.94
CA GLY A 1043 -46.04 -15.83 5.13
C GLY A 1043 -45.88 -15.39 3.67
N THR A 1044 -46.99 -15.19 2.98
CA THR A 1044 -47.00 -14.76 1.57
C THR A 1044 -47.48 -13.33 1.38
N THR A 1045 -48.31 -12.82 2.30
CA THR A 1045 -48.91 -11.49 2.15
C THR A 1045 -48.94 -10.76 3.48
N LEU A 1046 -48.30 -9.59 3.54
CA LEU A 1046 -48.38 -8.67 4.67
C LEU A 1046 -49.40 -7.56 4.37
N THR A 1047 -50.42 -7.44 5.21
CA THR A 1047 -51.35 -6.29 5.22
C THR A 1047 -50.96 -5.31 6.31
N VAL A 1048 -50.60 -4.08 5.95
CA VAL A 1048 -50.33 -3.00 6.90
C VAL A 1048 -51.51 -2.02 6.89
N SER A 1049 -52.13 -1.78 8.04
CA SER A 1049 -53.29 -0.90 8.21
C SER A 1049 -52.98 0.23 9.17
N ILE A 1050 -52.95 1.45 8.64
CA ILE A 1050 -52.75 2.68 9.39
C ILE A 1050 -54.12 3.30 9.66
N VAL A 1051 -54.43 3.56 10.93
CA VAL A 1051 -55.79 3.87 11.39
C VAL A 1051 -55.80 5.12 12.26
N MET A 1052 -56.75 6.02 11.98
CA MET A 1052 -57.11 7.15 12.85
C MET A 1052 -58.54 6.97 13.36
N ASP A 1053 -58.72 6.94 14.70
CA ASP A 1053 -60.03 6.65 15.32
C ASP A 1053 -61.00 7.84 15.24
N SER A 1054 -62.29 7.53 15.28
CA SER A 1054 -63.46 8.39 15.19
C SER A 1054 -63.67 9.39 16.35
N THR A 1055 -62.89 9.32 17.44
CA THR A 1055 -63.08 10.14 18.65
C THR A 1055 -62.13 11.35 18.77
N VAL A 1056 -61.29 11.61 17.78
CA VAL A 1056 -60.25 12.65 17.87
C VAL A 1056 -60.85 14.06 17.79
N GLY A 1057 -60.97 14.71 18.94
CA GLY A 1057 -61.32 16.14 19.08
C GLY A 1057 -60.14 16.90 19.70
N GLY A 1058 -59.22 17.37 18.86
CA GLY A 1058 -58.04 18.16 19.23
C GLY A 1058 -57.44 18.85 18.01
N PHE A 1059 -56.59 19.85 18.23
CA PHE A 1059 -55.99 20.70 17.18
C PHE A 1059 -54.71 20.12 16.56
N GLY A 1060 -54.36 18.87 16.84
CA GLY A 1060 -53.13 18.25 16.33
C GLY A 1060 -53.31 17.43 15.05
N GLY A 1061 -52.28 17.43 14.21
CA GLY A 1061 -52.23 16.69 12.95
C GLY A 1061 -50.91 15.95 12.76
N PHE A 1062 -50.89 14.98 11.83
CA PHE A 1062 -49.75 14.10 11.58
C PHE A 1062 -49.38 14.07 10.10
N GLY A 1063 -48.08 13.90 9.85
CA GLY A 1063 -47.53 13.52 8.56
C GLY A 1063 -46.93 12.12 8.64
N LEU A 1064 -47.12 11.34 7.57
CA LEU A 1064 -46.44 10.08 7.33
C LEU A 1064 -45.74 10.15 5.98
N ASP A 1065 -44.51 9.67 5.93
CA ASP A 1065 -43.68 9.59 4.74
C ASP A 1065 -42.76 8.34 4.78
N ASN A 1066 -42.10 8.00 3.68
CA ASN A 1066 -41.08 6.94 3.58
C ASN A 1066 -41.51 5.60 4.24
N VAL A 1067 -42.63 5.02 3.81
CA VAL A 1067 -43.03 3.68 4.28
C VAL A 1067 -42.13 2.67 3.59
N LYS A 1068 -41.28 1.94 4.32
CA LYS A 1068 -40.38 0.92 3.75
C LYS A 1068 -40.53 -0.40 4.49
N LEU A 1069 -40.59 -1.50 3.76
CA LEU A 1069 -40.66 -2.86 4.28
C LEU A 1069 -39.42 -3.61 3.82
N TYR A 1070 -38.70 -4.14 4.79
CA TYR A 1070 -37.53 -4.98 4.62
C TYR A 1070 -37.84 -6.41 5.10
N GLY A 1071 -37.15 -7.39 4.53
CA GLY A 1071 -37.15 -8.75 5.04
C GLY A 1071 -35.93 -9.53 4.57
N SER A 1072 -35.43 -10.43 5.40
CA SER A 1072 -34.36 -11.35 5.04
C SER A 1072 -34.92 -12.39 4.10
N VAL A 1073 -34.67 -12.22 2.81
CA VAL A 1073 -35.02 -13.23 1.82
C VAL A 1073 -33.97 -14.32 1.95
N GLN A 1074 -34.35 -15.51 2.43
CA GLN A 1074 -33.44 -16.64 2.29
C GLN A 1074 -33.20 -16.82 0.79
N ALA A 1075 -31.94 -16.76 0.37
CA ALA A 1075 -31.57 -17.29 -0.93
C ALA A 1075 -31.96 -18.78 -0.92
N VAL A 1076 -33.14 -19.09 -1.44
CA VAL A 1076 -33.59 -20.47 -1.65
C VAL A 1076 -32.84 -20.97 -2.86
N ASP A 1077 -31.52 -21.08 -2.75
CA ASP A 1077 -30.74 -21.48 -3.90
C ASP A 1077 -30.64 -23.00 -3.94
N GLY A 1078 -31.62 -23.60 -4.62
CA GLY A 1078 -31.61 -25.00 -5.03
C GLY A 1078 -30.42 -25.35 -5.95
N PHE A 1079 -29.50 -24.42 -6.22
CA PHE A 1079 -28.30 -24.62 -7.01
C PHE A 1079 -27.45 -25.80 -6.51
N ALA A 1080 -27.23 -25.92 -5.20
CA ALA A 1080 -26.46 -27.04 -4.63
C ALA A 1080 -27.14 -28.40 -4.85
N GLU A 1081 -28.48 -28.44 -4.75
CA GLU A 1081 -29.27 -29.65 -4.98
C GLU A 1081 -29.34 -29.99 -6.48
N TRP A 1082 -29.46 -28.97 -7.33
CA TRP A 1082 -29.39 -29.07 -8.79
C TRP A 1082 -28.03 -29.61 -9.27
N MET A 1083 -26.91 -29.08 -8.77
CA MET A 1083 -25.57 -29.61 -9.08
C MET A 1083 -25.44 -31.08 -8.69
N SER A 1084 -25.96 -31.45 -7.53
CA SER A 1084 -26.00 -32.84 -7.05
C SER A 1084 -26.84 -33.74 -7.97
N ASP A 1085 -27.98 -33.27 -8.45
CA ASP A 1085 -28.87 -33.99 -9.37
C ASP A 1085 -28.22 -34.26 -10.74
N PHE A 1086 -27.35 -33.36 -11.20
CA PHE A 1086 -26.54 -33.55 -12.42
C PHE A 1086 -25.21 -34.29 -12.17
N GLY A 1087 -24.92 -34.66 -10.92
CA GLY A 1087 -23.72 -35.42 -10.56
C GLY A 1087 -22.42 -34.64 -10.73
N LEU A 1088 -22.49 -33.31 -10.69
CA LEU A 1088 -21.33 -32.44 -10.76
C LEU A 1088 -20.52 -32.55 -9.45
N SER A 1089 -19.19 -32.51 -9.55
CA SER A 1089 -18.29 -32.51 -8.39
C SER A 1089 -16.94 -31.88 -8.72
N GLY A 1090 -16.20 -31.45 -7.69
CA GLY A 1090 -14.90 -30.81 -7.85
C GLY A 1090 -14.99 -29.47 -8.58
N THR A 1091 -14.04 -29.17 -9.46
CA THR A 1091 -14.01 -27.93 -10.25
C THR A 1091 -15.19 -27.76 -11.20
N ASN A 1092 -15.94 -28.84 -11.50
CA ASN A 1092 -17.12 -28.77 -12.35
C ASN A 1092 -18.40 -28.44 -11.58
N ALA A 1093 -18.33 -28.33 -10.24
CA ALA A 1093 -19.45 -27.98 -9.37
C ALA A 1093 -19.31 -26.58 -8.76
N THR A 1094 -18.70 -25.65 -9.51
CA THR A 1094 -18.70 -24.22 -9.17
C THR A 1094 -19.73 -23.49 -10.02
N GLU A 1095 -20.23 -22.36 -9.55
CA GLU A 1095 -21.18 -21.50 -10.28
C GLU A 1095 -20.66 -21.07 -11.65
N SER A 1096 -19.36 -20.74 -11.71
CA SER A 1096 -18.67 -20.28 -12.92
C SER A 1096 -18.20 -21.38 -13.87
N ALA A 1097 -18.30 -22.65 -13.48
CA ALA A 1097 -17.87 -23.74 -14.34
C ALA A 1097 -18.83 -23.89 -15.53
N ASN A 1098 -18.27 -24.30 -16.67
CA ASN A 1098 -19.00 -24.66 -17.87
C ASN A 1098 -18.51 -26.04 -18.34
N PRO A 1099 -19.08 -27.14 -17.81
CA PRO A 1099 -18.57 -28.48 -18.06
C PRO A 1099 -18.79 -28.97 -19.50
N ASP A 1100 -19.77 -28.42 -20.21
CA ASP A 1100 -20.20 -28.88 -21.53
C ASP A 1100 -19.82 -27.95 -22.70
N GLY A 1101 -19.32 -26.75 -22.38
CA GLY A 1101 -18.72 -25.77 -23.28
C GLY A 1101 -19.72 -24.92 -24.07
N ASP A 1102 -20.95 -24.75 -23.60
CA ASP A 1102 -22.04 -24.10 -24.36
C ASP A 1102 -22.16 -22.56 -24.22
N ALA A 1103 -21.15 -21.96 -23.59
CA ALA A 1103 -21.03 -20.55 -23.23
C ALA A 1103 -21.88 -20.06 -22.05
N TYR A 1104 -22.68 -20.93 -21.40
CA TYR A 1104 -23.34 -20.62 -20.14
C TYR A 1104 -22.57 -21.21 -18.96
N THR A 1105 -22.51 -20.47 -17.85
CA THR A 1105 -22.00 -21.01 -16.58
C THR A 1105 -23.07 -21.88 -15.92
N ASN A 1106 -22.67 -22.81 -15.05
CA ASN A 1106 -23.60 -23.65 -14.29
C ASN A 1106 -24.68 -22.82 -13.58
N TYR A 1107 -24.35 -21.63 -13.06
CA TYR A 1107 -25.31 -20.76 -12.40
C TYR A 1107 -26.33 -20.17 -13.38
N GLU A 1108 -25.89 -19.72 -14.56
CA GLU A 1108 -26.78 -19.26 -15.63
C GLU A 1108 -27.68 -20.38 -16.15
N GLU A 1109 -27.14 -21.59 -16.28
CA GLU A 1109 -27.89 -22.78 -16.67
C GLU A 1109 -28.93 -23.17 -15.64
N TYR A 1110 -28.56 -23.13 -14.37
CA TYR A 1110 -29.50 -23.35 -13.28
C TYR A 1110 -30.65 -22.34 -13.33
N ILE A 1111 -30.35 -21.04 -13.46
CA ILE A 1111 -31.39 -20.00 -13.61
C ILE A 1111 -32.26 -20.28 -14.84
N ALA A 1112 -31.66 -20.65 -15.97
CA ALA A 1112 -32.40 -20.91 -17.20
C ALA A 1112 -33.14 -22.26 -17.23
N GLY A 1113 -32.85 -23.18 -16.30
CA GLY A 1113 -33.39 -24.54 -16.27
C GLY A 1113 -32.78 -25.46 -17.35
N LEU A 1114 -31.52 -25.21 -17.70
CA LEU A 1114 -30.72 -25.94 -18.68
C LEU A 1114 -29.96 -27.11 -18.03
N ASN A 1115 -29.24 -27.89 -18.84
CA ASN A 1115 -28.54 -29.09 -18.39
C ASN A 1115 -27.02 -28.95 -18.53
N PRO A 1116 -26.26 -28.89 -17.41
CA PRO A 1116 -24.83 -28.57 -17.38
C PRO A 1116 -23.90 -29.66 -17.90
N SER A 1117 -24.48 -30.73 -18.44
CA SER A 1117 -23.76 -31.86 -19.01
C SER A 1117 -24.06 -32.01 -20.51
N VAL A 1118 -24.86 -31.12 -21.10
CA VAL A 1118 -25.32 -31.23 -22.47
C VAL A 1118 -25.47 -29.84 -23.06
N PHE A 1119 -24.60 -29.52 -24.02
CA PHE A 1119 -24.69 -28.30 -24.82
C PHE A 1119 -26.13 -28.02 -25.27
N ASP A 1120 -26.77 -27.05 -24.63
CA ASP A 1120 -28.11 -26.58 -24.94
C ASP A 1120 -28.16 -25.05 -24.88
N THR A 1121 -29.33 -24.45 -25.12
CA THR A 1121 -29.44 -22.98 -25.18
C THR A 1121 -30.84 -22.55 -24.79
N PHE A 1122 -30.95 -21.53 -23.96
CA PHE A 1122 -32.22 -20.86 -23.72
C PHE A 1122 -32.59 -19.99 -24.93
N ALA A 1123 -33.61 -20.41 -25.68
CA ALA A 1123 -34.01 -19.74 -26.91
C ALA A 1123 -35.53 -19.74 -27.13
N VAL A 1124 -35.99 -18.71 -27.85
CA VAL A 1124 -37.34 -18.67 -28.42
C VAL A 1124 -37.45 -19.77 -29.47
N SER A 1125 -38.33 -20.74 -29.23
CA SER A 1125 -38.51 -21.93 -30.06
C SER A 1125 -39.38 -21.66 -31.29
N ASN A 1126 -40.27 -20.67 -31.22
CA ASN A 1126 -41.12 -20.27 -32.32
C ASN A 1126 -41.54 -18.80 -32.22
N PHE A 1127 -41.61 -18.11 -33.35
CA PHE A 1127 -42.11 -16.74 -33.44
C PHE A 1127 -43.08 -16.62 -34.63
N THR A 1128 -44.31 -16.19 -34.35
CA THR A 1128 -45.35 -15.97 -35.38
C THR A 1128 -45.72 -14.49 -35.45
N ALA A 1129 -45.38 -13.85 -36.56
CA ALA A 1129 -45.77 -12.46 -36.84
C ALA A 1129 -47.22 -12.38 -37.36
N GLY A 1130 -48.03 -11.47 -36.83
CA GLY A 1130 -49.45 -11.34 -37.24
C GLY A 1130 -50.25 -10.27 -36.49
N ALA A 1131 -51.57 -10.46 -36.39
CA ALA A 1131 -52.48 -9.56 -35.65
C ALA A 1131 -52.33 -9.66 -34.10
N GLY A 1132 -51.30 -10.37 -33.66
CA GLY A 1132 -50.69 -10.38 -32.34
C GLY A 1132 -49.39 -11.15 -32.52
N ASN A 1133 -48.23 -10.54 -32.26
CA ASN A 1133 -46.96 -11.25 -32.40
C ASN A 1133 -46.87 -12.25 -31.26
N THR A 1134 -46.67 -13.53 -31.57
CA THR A 1134 -46.58 -14.57 -30.55
C THR A 1134 -45.20 -15.19 -30.54
N PHE A 1135 -44.62 -15.40 -29.36
CA PHE A 1135 -43.39 -16.18 -29.18
C PHE A 1135 -43.61 -17.28 -28.17
N GLU A 1136 -43.01 -18.42 -28.47
CA GLU A 1136 -43.01 -19.63 -27.67
C GLU A 1136 -41.57 -19.95 -27.27
N TRP A 1137 -41.36 -20.46 -26.07
CA TRP A 1137 -40.11 -21.01 -25.57
C TRP A 1137 -40.41 -22.26 -24.73
N THR A 1138 -39.38 -23.05 -24.44
CA THR A 1138 -39.54 -24.18 -23.53
C THR A 1138 -39.49 -23.64 -22.10
N ALA A 1139 -40.64 -23.61 -21.41
CA ALA A 1139 -40.68 -23.22 -20.01
C ALA A 1139 -40.14 -24.34 -19.11
N ALA A 1140 -39.29 -23.98 -18.15
CA ALA A 1140 -38.82 -24.83 -17.08
C ALA A 1140 -39.72 -24.64 -15.84
N SER A 1141 -39.88 -25.70 -15.05
CA SER A 1141 -40.67 -25.66 -13.81
C SER A 1141 -39.97 -24.80 -12.76
N GLY A 1142 -40.72 -23.99 -12.00
CA GLY A 1142 -40.15 -23.10 -10.96
C GLY A 1142 -39.38 -21.92 -11.53
N ARG A 1143 -39.75 -21.46 -12.74
CA ARG A 1143 -39.16 -20.28 -13.39
C ARG A 1143 -40.26 -19.32 -13.82
N VAL A 1144 -39.96 -18.03 -13.66
CA VAL A 1144 -40.78 -16.95 -14.19
C VAL A 1144 -40.07 -16.29 -15.35
N TYR A 1145 -40.86 -15.83 -16.34
CA TYR A 1145 -40.34 -15.20 -17.53
C TYR A 1145 -40.89 -13.78 -17.67
N ASN A 1146 -40.00 -12.82 -17.91
CA ASN A 1146 -40.36 -11.44 -18.15
C ASN A 1146 -40.12 -11.08 -19.62
N VAL A 1147 -41.09 -10.38 -20.20
CA VAL A 1147 -41.11 -10.02 -21.60
C VAL A 1147 -41.01 -8.51 -21.72
N TYR A 1148 -40.00 -8.06 -22.47
CA TYR A 1148 -39.77 -6.65 -22.72
C TYR A 1148 -39.86 -6.35 -24.21
N TRP A 1149 -40.15 -5.11 -24.53
CA TRP A 1149 -40.22 -4.61 -25.90
C TRP A 1149 -39.48 -3.28 -26.05
N SER A 1150 -38.83 -3.09 -27.21
CA SER A 1150 -38.30 -1.79 -27.63
C SER A 1150 -38.57 -1.55 -29.11
N SER A 1151 -38.64 -0.28 -29.50
CA SER A 1151 -38.82 0.11 -30.90
C SER A 1151 -37.53 -0.03 -31.72
N ASN A 1152 -36.37 -0.06 -31.06
CA ASN A 1152 -35.05 -0.25 -31.66
C ASN A 1152 -34.05 -0.83 -30.63
N LEU A 1153 -32.81 -1.12 -31.02
CA LEU A 1153 -31.80 -1.70 -30.13
C LEU A 1153 -31.00 -0.66 -29.32
N VAL A 1154 -31.21 0.63 -29.56
CA VAL A 1154 -30.49 1.73 -28.89
C VAL A 1154 -31.28 2.25 -27.69
N ASP A 1155 -32.60 2.28 -27.80
CA ASP A 1155 -33.50 2.65 -26.70
C ASP A 1155 -33.68 1.47 -25.73
N GLY A 1156 -33.79 1.79 -24.44
CA GLY A 1156 -34.04 0.81 -23.38
C GLY A 1156 -35.29 -0.04 -23.64
N PHE A 1157 -35.26 -1.29 -23.15
CA PHE A 1157 -36.37 -2.21 -23.24
C PHE A 1157 -37.40 -1.93 -22.13
N SER A 1158 -38.67 -1.73 -22.49
CA SER A 1158 -39.76 -1.56 -21.54
C SER A 1158 -40.39 -2.91 -21.22
N LEU A 1159 -40.63 -3.19 -19.93
CA LEU A 1159 -41.36 -4.39 -19.49
C LEU A 1159 -42.80 -4.30 -20.01
N ILE A 1160 -43.25 -5.33 -20.72
CA ILE A 1160 -44.62 -5.38 -21.27
C ILE A 1160 -45.45 -6.51 -20.67
N GLU A 1161 -44.82 -7.51 -20.05
CA GLU A 1161 -45.47 -8.56 -19.26
C GLU A 1161 -44.45 -9.19 -18.31
N SER A 1162 -44.84 -9.49 -17.09
CA SER A 1162 -44.02 -10.19 -16.09
C SER A 1162 -44.67 -11.49 -15.64
N ASN A 1163 -43.88 -12.38 -15.03
CA ASN A 1163 -44.35 -13.63 -14.42
C ASN A 1163 -45.12 -14.54 -15.41
N VAL A 1164 -44.69 -14.58 -16.67
CA VAL A 1164 -45.24 -15.52 -17.65
C VAL A 1164 -44.73 -16.91 -17.30
N VAL A 1165 -45.61 -17.89 -17.10
CA VAL A 1165 -45.23 -19.26 -16.65
C VAL A 1165 -45.41 -20.35 -17.72
N ASP A 1166 -46.20 -20.09 -18.76
CA ASP A 1166 -46.65 -21.13 -19.72
C ASP A 1166 -45.76 -21.25 -20.97
N GLY A 1167 -44.61 -20.57 -21.03
CA GLY A 1167 -43.70 -20.64 -22.18
C GLY A 1167 -44.27 -20.01 -23.46
N LEU A 1168 -45.29 -19.17 -23.34
CA LEU A 1168 -46.02 -18.57 -24.46
C LEU A 1168 -46.42 -17.14 -24.11
N PHE A 1169 -46.13 -16.20 -25.00
CA PHE A 1169 -46.60 -14.82 -24.90
C PHE A 1169 -47.22 -14.34 -26.21
N SER A 1170 -48.23 -13.46 -26.12
CA SER A 1170 -48.90 -12.84 -27.26
C SER A 1170 -48.97 -11.32 -27.09
N ASP A 1171 -48.24 -10.57 -27.91
CA ASP A 1171 -48.26 -9.12 -27.90
C ASP A 1171 -49.51 -8.58 -28.59
N THR A 1172 -50.44 -8.05 -27.81
CA THR A 1172 -51.65 -7.37 -28.30
C THR A 1172 -51.52 -5.84 -28.34
N ASN A 1173 -50.43 -5.28 -27.83
CA ASN A 1173 -50.28 -3.84 -27.59
C ASN A 1173 -49.49 -3.16 -28.72
N HIS A 1174 -48.54 -3.86 -29.35
CA HIS A 1174 -47.66 -3.29 -30.38
C HIS A 1174 -47.98 -3.76 -31.81
N VAL A 1175 -49.19 -4.28 -32.04
CA VAL A 1175 -49.63 -4.87 -33.33
C VAL A 1175 -49.56 -3.90 -34.52
N SER A 1176 -49.58 -2.59 -34.27
CA SER A 1176 -49.48 -1.54 -35.29
C SER A 1176 -48.06 -1.00 -35.50
N ALA A 1177 -47.06 -1.45 -34.73
CA ALA A 1177 -45.68 -1.02 -34.90
C ALA A 1177 -45.09 -1.63 -36.19
N PRO A 1178 -44.36 -0.84 -37.03
CA PRO A 1178 -43.82 -1.33 -38.29
C PRO A 1178 -42.64 -2.32 -38.10
N ALA A 1179 -41.98 -2.25 -36.95
CA ALA A 1179 -40.94 -3.17 -36.47
C ALA A 1179 -40.80 -2.99 -34.95
N GLY A 1180 -40.19 -3.96 -34.27
CA GLY A 1180 -39.88 -3.92 -32.85
C GLY A 1180 -38.98 -5.07 -32.43
N PHE A 1181 -38.35 -4.96 -31.27
CA PHE A 1181 -37.44 -5.94 -30.70
C PHE A 1181 -38.01 -6.42 -29.36
N TYR A 1182 -37.87 -7.71 -29.09
CA TYR A 1182 -38.28 -8.31 -27.82
C TYR A 1182 -37.04 -8.79 -27.06
N LYS A 1183 -37.06 -8.63 -25.74
CA LYS A 1183 -36.10 -9.26 -24.83
C LYS A 1183 -36.90 -10.17 -23.91
N LEU A 1184 -36.45 -11.42 -23.77
CA LEU A 1184 -36.99 -12.39 -22.84
C LEU A 1184 -35.94 -12.61 -21.75
N THR A 1185 -36.34 -12.52 -20.49
CA THR A 1185 -35.49 -12.91 -19.36
C THR A 1185 -36.17 -14.03 -18.59
N VAL A 1186 -35.36 -14.82 -17.91
CA VAL A 1186 -35.78 -15.91 -17.04
C VAL A 1186 -35.23 -15.65 -15.65
N GLY A 1187 -36.05 -15.93 -14.63
CA GLY A 1187 -35.67 -15.89 -13.22
C GLY A 1187 -36.24 -17.08 -12.47
N LEU A 1188 -35.74 -17.32 -11.26
CA LEU A 1188 -36.32 -18.30 -10.34
C LEU A 1188 -37.70 -17.81 -9.86
N GLU A 1189 -38.66 -18.73 -9.72
CA GLU A 1189 -40.00 -18.45 -9.16
C GLU A 1189 -39.96 -18.27 -7.64
#